data_AF-A0A6P1I8A4-F1
#
_entry.id   AF-A0A6P1I8A4-F1
#
_cell.length_a   1.000
_cell.length_b   1.000
_cell.length_c   1.000
_cell.angle_alpha   90.00
_cell.angle_beta   90.00
_cell.angle_gamma   90.00
#
_symmetry.space_group_name_H-M   'P 1'
#
loop_
_entity.id
_entity.type
_entity.pdbx_description
1 polymer ?
#
loop_
_entity_poly.entity_id
_entity_poly.type
_entity_poly.pdbx_seq_one_letter_code
_entity_poly.pdbx_strand_id
1 'polypeptide(L)'
;MSEAKPEDTQRDQGPDAVGAELESEGFEEAHEIGRGGFGTVYRCWERSLDRVVAVKVLSADLDAESRARFVREQKAMAQLSGHPNVVEVLQAGVTISGRPYIVMPYHRRDSLRVRIHRGGPLDWTEALRIGVKLAGALETAHRLGIVHRDVKPGNVLLTGYGEPQLTDFGIARITGAFETATGAVVGSPAYTAPEVLTGARPTVASDVYSLGATLFCLVTGHAALERHSGEDVVAQFLRVVSAPVPNLQGAFPRDFVRAIECAMARTPADRPASAADFGNQLRDIQRRHGHRLDDMALDQDVDQPHSHEDSREASPRGKPPISHASSPVPRSPAAAPPSVATKFRPPTAARALIGRMRLIDRMRAAERKRLIVIHAPAGFGKSTLAAQWRDVLIAEGVSVAWFSIDNDDNNVVWFLGHLVEAIQQVRPNLASELRQELEEHGDEAERYVVTSLINEIHSTRERFAVVIDDWHRISDPETVGAMKFLLENGCHHLQVIVTSRTRVGLPLSRMGVADELVEIDSADLRFDLNESHQFLVDLCGLALDDREVADLRKSTDGWVAALQLASLSLRNLEDPAELISHLSGRHRAIAEYLAENVLSTLEPRLLDFMLRTSITERICAGLAAALTELEHCQALLEEVEECDLFLRALDEEREWFRYHHLFADFLRRRLECDYPDQVSALHRTAALWFADHALLSEAVDHSLKAGDRERAAELIEAHGMELIEHSQMSTLLGLIAKLPKAVVSARSRLQILLGWAHVLLHHRPEATHAALESVKSALTREGSHSTDAEDQMLEASLVQAVGDLFADRVEGLFERASECLTRPETLRPFVVSAAANVASFEAIYRFDFDSARRWQEWALPYHERTSGPFTVWYGFFFAGIAAREQLDIPAAEGFFREALRLAREAGSNYSIRLAGAALGELLYERGNLDDAEHLLDESHQLGSEGGVVDIMLITYGTGARIKALRGDIDAAARRLDEGAGISASLSLPRLAARIENERIRCGLVDASGSFAVRTRSESADAGSLEHTPQHDGIVVITEELREDSSIRLLLHDGSPQQVALACTRAAAHAQRIPHERRRAQLQAQMLLASCLFAAGRVDSAKEVVAPVVSKSAELGLKQFLVEGGPQIPALARNLLTDNEHNPSAWPQLDTAFLSEVSNRPSIG
;
A
#
# COMPACT_ATOMS: atom_id res chain seq x y z
N MET A 1 -48.64 -52.45 13.81
CA MET A 1 -47.83 -52.18 12.60
C MET A 1 -47.86 -50.66 12.42
N SER A 2 -46.75 -50.00 12.73
CA SER A 2 -46.63 -48.55 12.88
C SER A 2 -45.79 -47.98 11.74
N GLU A 3 -46.25 -46.87 11.15
CA GLU A 3 -45.56 -46.06 10.15
C GLU A 3 -44.29 -45.41 10.73
N ALA A 4 -43.24 -45.34 9.91
CA ALA A 4 -41.96 -44.69 10.21
C ALA A 4 -41.70 -43.56 9.21
N LYS A 5 -41.18 -42.44 9.74
CA LYS A 5 -40.91 -41.15 9.07
C LYS A 5 -39.68 -41.23 8.14
N PRO A 6 -39.61 -40.43 7.06
CA PRO A 6 -38.40 -40.23 6.26
C PRO A 6 -37.70 -38.92 6.65
N GLU A 7 -36.65 -39.01 7.46
CA GLU A 7 -35.58 -38.00 7.57
C GLU A 7 -34.27 -38.77 7.37
N ASP A 8 -33.73 -38.76 6.14
CA ASP A 8 -32.39 -39.26 5.83
C ASP A 8 -31.96 -38.75 4.44
N THR A 9 -31.63 -37.46 4.33
CA THR A 9 -30.88 -36.92 3.18
C THR A 9 -30.17 -35.60 3.54
N GLN A 10 -29.09 -35.73 4.30
CA GLN A 10 -27.84 -34.97 4.09
C GLN A 10 -26.75 -35.73 4.86
N ARG A 11 -25.80 -36.33 4.14
CA ARG A 11 -24.62 -36.96 4.76
C ARG A 11 -23.78 -35.87 5.40
N ASP A 12 -23.92 -35.74 6.70
CA ASP A 12 -23.06 -35.00 7.61
C ASP A 12 -21.62 -35.55 7.50
N GLN A 13 -20.65 -34.72 7.16
CA GLN A 13 -19.22 -35.09 7.24
C GLN A 13 -18.88 -35.24 8.72
N GLY A 14 -18.47 -36.45 9.14
CA GLY A 14 -18.26 -36.77 10.55
C GLY A 14 -17.25 -35.87 11.27
N PRO A 15 -17.30 -35.81 12.61
CA PRO A 15 -16.43 -34.96 13.46
C PRO A 15 -14.91 -35.18 13.24
N ASP A 16 -14.50 -36.31 12.66
CA ASP A 16 -13.09 -36.64 12.38
C ASP A 16 -12.46 -35.78 11.27
N ALA A 17 -13.23 -35.23 10.33
CA ALA A 17 -12.66 -34.45 9.21
C ALA A 17 -12.12 -33.07 9.66
N VAL A 18 -12.89 -32.36 10.51
CA VAL A 18 -12.47 -31.06 11.04
C VAL A 18 -11.34 -31.22 12.07
N GLY A 19 -11.32 -32.32 12.83
CA GLY A 19 -10.22 -32.65 13.74
C GLY A 19 -8.89 -32.80 13.00
N ALA A 20 -8.88 -33.56 11.90
CA ALA A 20 -7.68 -33.74 11.07
C ALA A 20 -7.21 -32.43 10.40
N GLU A 21 -8.15 -31.57 9.97
CA GLU A 21 -7.82 -30.24 9.46
C GLU A 21 -7.21 -29.35 10.56
N LEU A 22 -7.76 -29.34 11.77
CA LEU A 22 -7.19 -28.59 12.88
C LEU A 22 -5.82 -29.12 13.31
N GLU A 23 -5.59 -30.44 13.25
CA GLU A 23 -4.27 -31.04 13.48
C GLU A 23 -3.23 -30.56 12.46
N SER A 24 -3.62 -30.47 11.18
CA SER A 24 -2.74 -29.94 10.13
C SER A 24 -2.38 -28.46 10.31
N GLU A 25 -3.24 -27.71 11.01
CA GLU A 25 -3.03 -26.30 11.39
C GLU A 25 -2.28 -26.16 12.74
N GLY A 26 -1.82 -27.27 13.34
CA GLY A 26 -1.05 -27.27 14.59
C GLY A 26 -1.86 -27.39 15.88
N PHE A 27 -3.16 -27.73 15.80
CA PHE A 27 -4.07 -27.91 16.93
C PHE A 27 -4.44 -29.38 17.13
N GLU A 28 -3.77 -30.05 18.06
CA GLU A 28 -3.93 -31.47 18.35
C GLU A 28 -5.07 -31.73 19.37
N GLU A 29 -5.53 -32.98 19.49
CA GLU A 29 -6.57 -33.40 20.46
C GLU A 29 -7.89 -32.62 20.38
N ALA A 30 -8.34 -32.25 19.17
CA ALA A 30 -9.55 -31.48 18.97
C ALA A 30 -10.81 -32.18 19.54
N HIS A 31 -11.37 -31.62 20.60
CA HIS A 31 -12.60 -32.11 21.23
C HIS A 31 -13.72 -31.09 21.10
N GLU A 32 -14.83 -31.43 20.44
CA GLU A 32 -15.98 -30.53 20.31
C GLU A 32 -16.55 -30.18 21.69
N ILE A 33 -16.54 -28.89 22.04
CA ILE A 33 -17.04 -28.35 23.33
C ILE A 33 -18.32 -27.53 23.17
N GLY A 34 -18.72 -27.19 21.95
CA GLY A 34 -20.01 -26.55 21.70
C GLY A 34 -20.28 -26.33 20.22
N ARG A 35 -21.51 -26.56 19.79
CA ARG A 35 -22.00 -26.30 18.43
C ARG A 35 -23.09 -25.24 18.47
N GLY A 36 -22.90 -24.15 17.73
CA GLY A 36 -23.87 -23.07 17.56
C GLY A 36 -24.38 -22.98 16.12
N GLY A 37 -25.37 -22.12 15.87
CA GLY A 37 -25.94 -21.92 14.53
C GLY A 37 -24.98 -21.31 13.48
N PHE A 38 -23.74 -21.01 13.86
CA PHE A 38 -22.76 -20.31 13.01
C PHE A 38 -21.37 -20.98 13.00
N GLY A 39 -21.18 -22.06 13.76
CA GLY A 39 -19.88 -22.68 13.92
C GLY A 39 -19.80 -23.69 15.06
N THR A 40 -18.76 -24.50 15.03
CA THR A 40 -18.41 -25.50 16.05
C THR A 40 -17.15 -25.06 16.78
N VAL A 41 -17.16 -25.11 18.10
CA VAL A 41 -16.02 -24.79 18.97
C VAL A 41 -15.38 -26.08 19.46
N TYR A 42 -14.07 -26.20 19.26
CA TYR A 42 -13.23 -27.31 19.69
C TYR A 42 -12.28 -26.85 20.80
N ARG A 43 -12.03 -27.71 21.78
CA ARG A 43 -10.89 -27.57 22.69
C ARG A 43 -9.72 -28.32 22.07
N CYS A 44 -8.61 -27.63 21.86
CA CYS A 44 -7.41 -28.22 21.25
C CYS A 44 -6.17 -27.95 22.11
N TRP A 45 -5.13 -28.76 21.90
CA TRP A 45 -3.77 -28.53 22.35
C TRP A 45 -2.96 -27.86 21.25
N GLU A 46 -2.49 -26.64 21.48
CA GLU A 46 -1.61 -25.94 20.55
C GLU A 46 -0.16 -26.35 20.82
N ARG A 47 0.43 -27.12 19.91
CA ARG A 47 1.74 -27.76 20.12
C ARG A 47 2.91 -26.78 20.12
N SER A 48 2.85 -25.73 19.33
CA SER A 48 3.91 -24.70 19.21
C SER A 48 4.14 -23.94 20.52
N LEU A 49 3.09 -23.76 21.33
CA LEU A 49 3.09 -22.93 22.55
C LEU A 49 2.76 -23.71 23.83
N ASP A 50 2.56 -25.03 23.73
CA ASP A 50 2.29 -25.94 24.84
C ASP A 50 1.09 -25.49 25.72
N ARG A 51 -0.04 -25.16 25.10
CA ARG A 51 -1.23 -24.61 25.79
C ARG A 51 -2.56 -25.16 25.27
N VAL A 52 -3.58 -25.11 26.13
CA VAL A 52 -4.97 -25.46 25.76
C VAL A 52 -5.71 -24.24 25.24
N VAL A 53 -6.27 -24.34 24.04
CA VAL A 53 -7.02 -23.27 23.36
C VAL A 53 -8.42 -23.73 22.97
N ALA A 54 -9.32 -22.76 22.76
CA ALA A 54 -10.61 -22.97 22.14
C ALA A 54 -10.53 -22.50 20.67
N VAL A 55 -10.86 -23.37 19.73
CA VAL A 55 -10.85 -23.09 18.29
C VAL A 55 -12.28 -23.12 17.77
N LYS A 56 -12.81 -21.97 17.39
CA LYS A 56 -14.15 -21.82 16.81
C LYS A 56 -14.04 -21.87 15.29
N VAL A 57 -14.55 -22.93 14.67
CA VAL A 57 -14.62 -23.13 13.22
C VAL A 57 -16.02 -22.74 12.73
N LEU A 58 -16.11 -21.86 11.73
CA LEU A 58 -17.40 -21.37 11.23
C LEU A 58 -18.00 -22.30 10.17
N SER A 59 -19.32 -22.45 10.16
CA SER A 59 -20.04 -23.50 9.40
C SER A 59 -20.46 -23.11 7.97
N ALA A 60 -19.90 -22.07 7.34
CA ALA A 60 -20.37 -21.60 6.03
C ALA A 60 -19.25 -21.38 5.01
N ASP A 61 -19.52 -21.80 3.76
CA ASP A 61 -18.84 -21.33 2.55
C ASP A 61 -19.16 -19.83 2.40
N LEU A 62 -18.26 -18.97 2.85
CA LEU A 62 -18.41 -17.52 2.74
C LEU A 62 -18.07 -17.08 1.32
N ASP A 63 -18.94 -16.27 0.70
CA ASP A 63 -18.59 -15.51 -0.50
C ASP A 63 -17.44 -14.52 -0.21
N ALA A 64 -16.82 -13.97 -1.27
CA ALA A 64 -15.64 -13.11 -1.15
C ALA A 64 -15.91 -11.83 -0.32
N GLU A 65 -17.14 -11.29 -0.39
CA GLU A 65 -17.56 -10.09 0.35
C GLU A 65 -17.75 -10.38 1.86
N SER A 66 -18.35 -11.52 2.19
CA SER A 66 -18.56 -11.97 3.57
C SER A 66 -17.25 -12.40 4.23
N ARG A 67 -16.30 -12.95 3.47
CA ARG A 67 -14.95 -13.27 3.95
C ARG A 67 -14.11 -12.01 4.22
N ALA A 68 -14.17 -11.01 3.34
CA ALA A 68 -13.51 -9.72 3.57
C ALA A 68 -14.09 -8.98 4.79
N ARG A 69 -15.42 -9.03 4.97
CA ARG A 69 -16.10 -8.50 6.16
C ARG A 69 -15.74 -9.27 7.42
N PHE A 70 -15.66 -10.61 7.35
CA PHE A 70 -15.20 -11.46 8.46
C PHE A 70 -13.79 -11.08 8.91
N VAL A 71 -12.83 -10.98 7.97
CA VAL A 71 -11.45 -10.56 8.27
C VAL A 71 -11.38 -9.13 8.83
N ARG A 72 -12.24 -8.22 8.36
CA ARG A 72 -12.34 -6.86 8.88
C ARG A 72 -12.86 -6.82 10.33
N GLU A 73 -13.89 -7.60 10.64
CA GLU A 73 -14.41 -7.77 12.00
C GLU A 73 -13.38 -8.47 12.91
N GLN A 74 -12.56 -9.39 12.37
CA GLN A 74 -11.44 -10.02 13.12
C GLN A 74 -10.32 -9.03 13.45
N LYS A 75 -9.89 -8.20 12.50
CA LYS A 75 -8.88 -7.15 12.75
C LYS A 75 -9.39 -6.13 13.79
N ALA A 76 -10.69 -5.80 13.75
CA ALA A 76 -11.32 -4.92 14.72
C ALA A 76 -11.42 -5.57 16.12
N MET A 77 -11.67 -6.88 16.21
CA MET A 77 -11.60 -7.63 17.47
C MET A 77 -10.19 -7.73 18.04
N ALA A 78 -9.17 -7.85 17.19
CA ALA A 78 -7.76 -7.82 17.62
C ALA A 78 -7.37 -6.46 18.24
N GLN A 79 -8.01 -5.36 17.85
CA GLN A 79 -7.83 -4.05 18.50
C GLN A 79 -8.49 -3.94 19.88
N LEU A 80 -9.40 -4.88 20.21
CA LEU A 80 -9.94 -5.04 21.57
C LEU A 80 -9.07 -5.95 22.44
N SER A 81 -8.04 -6.60 21.87
CA SER A 81 -7.09 -7.43 22.62
C SER A 81 -6.33 -6.57 23.62
N GLY A 82 -6.47 -6.88 24.91
CA GLY A 82 -5.91 -6.10 26.02
C GLY A 82 -6.97 -5.58 26.99
N HIS A 83 -8.26 -5.50 26.60
CA HIS A 83 -9.33 -5.14 27.52
C HIS A 83 -9.65 -6.30 28.49
N PRO A 84 -9.71 -6.08 29.82
CA PRO A 84 -9.82 -7.16 30.81
C PRO A 84 -11.12 -7.97 30.71
N ASN A 85 -12.19 -7.37 30.17
CA ASN A 85 -13.52 -7.99 30.02
C ASN A 85 -13.92 -8.34 28.57
N VAL A 86 -12.96 -8.43 27.65
CA VAL A 86 -13.16 -8.97 26.28
C VAL A 86 -12.29 -10.22 26.13
N VAL A 87 -12.83 -11.27 25.51
CA VAL A 87 -12.03 -12.48 25.23
C VAL A 87 -11.00 -12.15 24.15
N GLU A 88 -9.74 -12.41 24.46
CA GLU A 88 -8.62 -12.18 23.54
C GLU A 88 -8.67 -13.14 22.35
N VAL A 89 -8.43 -12.60 21.16
CA VAL A 89 -8.19 -13.42 19.96
C VAL A 89 -6.70 -13.70 19.87
N LEU A 90 -6.31 -14.96 20.06
CA LEU A 90 -4.91 -15.39 20.02
C LEU A 90 -4.40 -15.54 18.59
N GLN A 91 -5.26 -16.08 17.72
CA GLN A 91 -4.97 -16.33 16.31
C GLN A 91 -6.30 -16.43 15.56
N ALA A 92 -6.31 -16.07 14.28
CA ALA A 92 -7.39 -16.38 13.36
C ALA A 92 -6.79 -16.92 12.08
N GLY A 93 -7.48 -17.87 11.45
CA GLY A 93 -6.99 -18.56 10.27
C GLY A 93 -8.11 -19.13 9.43
N VAL A 94 -7.75 -19.91 8.43
CA VAL A 94 -8.66 -20.62 7.56
C VAL A 94 -8.11 -22.03 7.40
N THR A 95 -8.94 -23.05 7.62
CA THR A 95 -8.50 -24.45 7.43
C THR A 95 -8.20 -24.71 5.95
N ILE A 96 -7.52 -25.83 5.66
CA ILE A 96 -7.21 -26.27 4.28
C ILE A 96 -8.47 -26.33 3.38
N SER A 97 -9.64 -26.67 3.95
CA SER A 97 -10.91 -26.72 3.22
C SER A 97 -11.56 -25.35 3.01
N GLY A 98 -10.94 -24.26 3.48
CA GLY A 98 -11.45 -22.90 3.33
C GLY A 98 -12.35 -22.43 4.48
N ARG A 99 -12.47 -23.19 5.58
CA ARG A 99 -13.34 -22.82 6.71
C ARG A 99 -12.62 -21.86 7.66
N PRO A 100 -13.15 -20.66 7.91
CA PRO A 100 -12.51 -19.74 8.86
C PRO A 100 -12.54 -20.30 10.28
N TYR A 101 -11.46 -20.14 11.02
CA TYR A 101 -11.38 -20.47 12.43
C TYR A 101 -10.79 -19.33 13.27
N ILE A 102 -11.21 -19.26 14.53
CA ILE A 102 -10.72 -18.29 15.52
C ILE A 102 -10.23 -19.06 16.74
N VAL A 103 -9.00 -18.78 17.16
CA VAL A 103 -8.34 -19.34 18.33
C VAL A 103 -8.42 -18.34 19.48
N MET A 104 -8.93 -18.79 20.61
CA MET A 104 -9.10 -17.97 21.82
C MET A 104 -8.71 -18.78 23.07
N PRO A 105 -8.43 -18.13 24.21
CA PRO A 105 -8.13 -18.83 25.45
C PRO A 105 -9.27 -19.77 25.85
N TYR A 106 -8.93 -21.02 26.20
CA TYR A 106 -9.94 -21.95 26.71
C TYR A 106 -10.28 -21.65 28.17
N HIS A 107 -11.53 -21.26 28.42
CA HIS A 107 -12.02 -20.95 29.76
C HIS A 107 -12.74 -22.14 30.42
N ARG A 108 -12.07 -22.79 31.38
CA ARG A 108 -12.59 -23.98 32.10
C ARG A 108 -13.86 -23.75 32.92
N ARG A 109 -14.17 -22.49 33.29
CA ARG A 109 -15.36 -22.15 34.09
C ARG A 109 -16.64 -21.94 33.25
N ASP A 110 -16.55 -22.11 31.92
CA ASP A 110 -17.67 -22.03 30.99
C ASP A 110 -18.36 -20.64 30.97
N SER A 111 -19.50 -20.55 30.30
CA SER A 111 -20.33 -19.35 30.16
C SER A 111 -21.24 -19.08 31.37
N LEU A 112 -21.69 -17.83 31.52
CA LEU A 112 -22.70 -17.46 32.52
C LEU A 112 -24.00 -18.26 32.37
N ARG A 113 -24.39 -18.62 31.14
CA ARG A 113 -25.53 -19.51 30.89
C ARG A 113 -25.39 -20.85 31.62
N VAL A 114 -24.22 -21.49 31.51
CA VAL A 114 -23.95 -22.78 32.17
C VAL A 114 -23.90 -22.61 33.70
N ARG A 115 -23.37 -21.48 34.19
CA ARG A 115 -23.36 -21.13 35.62
C ARG A 115 -24.77 -20.98 36.19
N ILE A 116 -25.68 -20.31 35.47
CA ILE A 116 -27.09 -20.17 35.87
C ILE A 116 -27.77 -21.54 35.86
N HIS A 117 -27.57 -22.33 34.81
CA HIS A 117 -28.21 -23.62 34.67
C HIS A 117 -27.78 -24.62 35.76
N ARG A 118 -26.50 -24.62 36.17
CA ARG A 118 -25.98 -25.51 37.22
C ARG A 118 -26.24 -25.04 38.65
N GLY A 119 -26.28 -23.73 38.87
CA GLY A 119 -26.26 -23.15 40.22
C GLY A 119 -27.38 -22.16 40.53
N GLY A 120 -28.39 -22.05 39.66
CA GLY A 120 -29.51 -21.13 39.81
C GLY A 120 -29.17 -19.66 39.49
N PRO A 121 -30.14 -18.75 39.65
CA PRO A 121 -29.95 -17.31 39.46
C PRO A 121 -28.83 -16.75 40.33
N LEU A 122 -28.15 -15.71 39.83
CA LEU A 122 -27.11 -15.01 40.56
C LEU A 122 -27.73 -14.00 41.55
N ASP A 123 -26.98 -13.70 42.61
CA ASP A 123 -27.34 -12.59 43.48
C ASP A 123 -27.29 -11.26 42.71
N TRP A 124 -28.20 -10.34 43.03
CA TRP A 124 -28.31 -9.07 42.30
C TRP A 124 -27.04 -8.22 42.41
N THR A 125 -26.26 -8.36 43.49
CA THR A 125 -24.96 -7.67 43.64
C THR A 125 -23.90 -8.25 42.72
N GLU A 126 -23.93 -9.56 42.47
CA GLU A 126 -23.05 -10.24 41.51
C GLU A 126 -23.41 -9.87 40.07
N ALA A 127 -24.71 -9.84 39.75
CA ALA A 127 -25.20 -9.37 38.45
C ALA A 127 -24.82 -7.89 38.20
N LEU A 128 -24.89 -7.05 39.24
CA LEU A 128 -24.50 -5.64 39.17
C LEU A 128 -23.00 -5.48 38.85
N ARG A 129 -22.13 -6.25 39.50
CA ARG A 129 -20.69 -6.29 39.22
C ARG A 129 -20.40 -6.71 37.78
N ILE A 130 -21.08 -7.76 37.28
CA ILE A 130 -20.93 -8.23 35.90
C ILE A 130 -21.39 -7.14 34.93
N GLY A 131 -22.50 -6.46 35.21
CA GLY A 131 -23.03 -5.39 34.37
C GLY A 131 -22.08 -4.21 34.18
N VAL A 132 -21.40 -3.77 35.25
CA VAL A 132 -20.38 -2.69 35.17
C VAL A 132 -19.22 -3.09 34.26
N LYS A 133 -18.74 -4.34 34.39
CA LYS A 133 -17.59 -4.84 33.62
C LYS A 133 -17.92 -5.03 32.14
N LEU A 134 -19.11 -5.56 31.84
CA LEU A 134 -19.58 -5.72 30.46
C LEU A 134 -19.89 -4.36 29.80
N ALA A 135 -20.34 -3.37 30.58
CA ALA A 135 -20.53 -2.00 30.09
C ALA A 135 -19.21 -1.38 29.62
N GLY A 136 -18.10 -1.57 30.35
CA GLY A 136 -16.76 -1.13 29.92
C GLY A 136 -16.29 -1.81 28.63
N ALA A 137 -16.51 -3.13 28.51
CA ALA A 137 -16.19 -3.89 27.31
C ALA A 137 -16.99 -3.41 26.08
N LEU A 138 -18.30 -3.19 26.24
CA LEU A 138 -19.17 -2.68 25.18
C LEU A 138 -18.82 -1.25 24.79
N GLU A 139 -18.57 -0.37 25.76
CA GLU A 139 -18.17 1.02 25.49
C GLU A 139 -16.85 1.07 24.71
N THR A 140 -15.87 0.27 25.10
CA THR A 140 -14.58 0.19 24.39
C THR A 140 -14.78 -0.25 22.94
N ALA A 141 -15.65 -1.24 22.70
CA ALA A 141 -16.04 -1.65 21.35
C ALA A 141 -16.80 -0.55 20.59
N HIS A 142 -17.73 0.16 21.24
CA HIS A 142 -18.51 1.25 20.64
C HIS A 142 -17.62 2.43 20.22
N ARG A 143 -16.59 2.77 21.00
CA ARG A 143 -15.59 3.80 20.65
C ARG A 143 -14.78 3.46 19.40
N LEU A 144 -14.61 2.17 19.11
CA LEU A 144 -14.00 1.67 17.88
C LEU A 144 -15.04 1.45 16.75
N GLY A 145 -16.30 1.84 16.96
CA GLY A 145 -17.38 1.69 15.96
C GLY A 145 -17.93 0.27 15.83
N ILE A 146 -17.63 -0.63 16.76
CA ILE A 146 -18.05 -2.03 16.76
C ILE A 146 -19.29 -2.20 17.64
N VAL A 147 -20.39 -2.69 17.07
CA VAL A 147 -21.61 -3.09 17.82
C VAL A 147 -21.60 -4.61 17.98
N HIS A 148 -21.86 -5.12 19.19
CA HIS A 148 -21.75 -6.54 19.55
C HIS A 148 -22.87 -7.40 18.92
N ARG A 149 -24.12 -6.91 18.92
CA ARG A 149 -25.31 -7.50 18.25
C ARG A 149 -25.92 -8.76 18.90
N ASP A 150 -25.18 -9.50 19.72
CA ASP A 150 -25.69 -10.74 20.39
C ASP A 150 -25.26 -10.85 21.87
N VAL A 151 -25.44 -9.79 22.68
CA VAL A 151 -25.09 -9.84 24.12
C VAL A 151 -26.10 -10.71 24.87
N LYS A 152 -25.62 -11.82 25.45
CA LYS A 152 -26.44 -12.77 26.23
C LYS A 152 -25.57 -13.60 27.19
N PRO A 153 -26.14 -14.26 28.22
CA PRO A 153 -25.37 -15.08 29.17
C PRO A 153 -24.52 -16.20 28.52
N GLY A 154 -24.92 -16.68 27.33
CA GLY A 154 -24.15 -17.69 26.59
C GLY A 154 -22.83 -17.18 26.00
N ASN A 155 -22.73 -15.87 25.77
CA ASN A 155 -21.57 -15.22 25.14
C ASN A 155 -20.70 -14.48 26.17
N VAL A 156 -20.93 -14.73 27.47
CA VAL A 156 -20.09 -14.20 28.56
C VAL A 156 -19.38 -15.37 29.23
N LEU A 157 -18.08 -15.51 28.97
CA LEU A 157 -17.23 -16.56 29.51
C LEU A 157 -16.62 -16.13 30.84
N LEU A 158 -16.35 -17.11 31.72
CA LEU A 158 -15.69 -16.87 33.00
C LEU A 158 -14.23 -17.34 32.97
N THR A 159 -13.30 -16.44 33.26
CA THR A 159 -11.86 -16.79 33.34
C THR A 159 -11.58 -17.77 34.49
N GLY A 160 -10.35 -18.31 34.54
CA GLY A 160 -9.90 -19.16 35.66
C GLY A 160 -10.01 -18.50 37.04
N TYR A 161 -10.04 -17.15 37.08
CA TYR A 161 -10.20 -16.34 38.29
C TYR A 161 -11.65 -15.88 38.53
N GLY A 162 -12.58 -16.24 37.64
CA GLY A 162 -14.00 -15.88 37.76
C GLY A 162 -14.34 -14.47 37.26
N GLU A 163 -13.49 -13.87 36.44
CA GLU A 163 -13.78 -12.59 35.79
C GLU A 163 -14.62 -12.79 34.51
N PRO A 164 -15.64 -11.96 34.24
CA PRO A 164 -16.46 -12.09 33.05
C PRO A 164 -15.76 -11.49 31.84
N GLN A 165 -15.75 -12.22 30.73
CA GLN A 165 -15.25 -11.76 29.44
C GLN A 165 -16.29 -11.99 28.35
N LEU A 166 -16.55 -10.95 27.56
CA LEU A 166 -17.49 -10.99 26.45
C LEU A 166 -16.81 -11.61 25.23
N THR A 167 -17.48 -12.57 24.59
CA THR A 167 -17.05 -13.24 23.35
C THR A 167 -18.10 -13.12 22.26
N ASP A 168 -17.80 -13.57 21.04
CA ASP A 168 -18.73 -13.63 19.92
C ASP A 168 -19.24 -12.25 19.43
N PHE A 169 -18.33 -11.27 19.34
CA PHE A 169 -18.61 -9.98 18.71
C PHE A 169 -18.95 -10.16 17.22
N GLY A 170 -20.18 -9.87 16.83
CA GLY A 170 -20.56 -9.49 15.46
C GLY A 170 -20.42 -10.50 14.31
N ILE A 171 -19.66 -11.60 14.47
CA ILE A 171 -19.22 -12.56 13.41
C ILE A 171 -20.36 -13.23 12.62
N ALA A 172 -21.63 -13.04 13.02
CA ALA A 172 -22.73 -13.94 12.65
C ALA A 172 -24.01 -13.25 12.12
N ARG A 173 -23.97 -12.03 11.60
CA ARG A 173 -25.07 -11.53 10.75
C ARG A 173 -24.55 -10.92 9.46
N ILE A 174 -24.29 -11.80 8.49
CA ILE A 174 -24.26 -11.47 7.08
C ILE A 174 -25.58 -10.75 6.76
N THR A 175 -25.51 -9.53 6.24
CA THR A 175 -26.68 -8.80 5.71
C THR A 175 -27.33 -9.66 4.63
N GLY A 176 -28.53 -10.17 4.92
CA GLY A 176 -29.29 -11.11 4.08
C GLY A 176 -30.19 -12.07 4.86
N ALA A 177 -29.96 -12.27 6.16
CA ALA A 177 -30.70 -13.26 6.95
C ALA A 177 -32.07 -12.76 7.48
N PHE A 178 -33.06 -12.70 6.57
CA PHE A 178 -34.38 -13.31 6.83
C PHE A 178 -34.70 -14.44 5.83
N GLU A 179 -33.80 -14.75 4.90
CA GLU A 179 -33.97 -15.87 3.97
C GLU A 179 -32.95 -16.97 4.29
N THR A 180 -33.44 -18.05 4.90
CA THR A 180 -32.83 -19.38 4.76
C THR A 180 -33.93 -20.30 4.24
N ALA A 181 -33.57 -21.21 3.33
CA ALA A 181 -34.49 -22.15 2.67
C ALA A 181 -35.21 -23.14 3.63
N THR A 182 -34.99 -23.03 4.94
CA THR A 182 -35.49 -23.94 5.99
C THR A 182 -36.24 -23.25 7.14
N GLY A 183 -36.53 -21.94 7.06
CA GLY A 183 -37.50 -21.28 7.96
C GLY A 183 -37.06 -21.08 9.42
N ALA A 184 -35.76 -21.11 9.74
CA ALA A 184 -35.26 -20.84 11.09
C ALA A 184 -34.85 -19.36 11.25
N VAL A 185 -35.45 -18.66 12.22
CA VAL A 185 -35.06 -17.29 12.62
C VAL A 185 -33.66 -17.33 13.24
N VAL A 186 -32.71 -16.68 12.58
CA VAL A 186 -31.31 -16.62 13.01
C VAL A 186 -31.12 -15.52 14.07
N GLY A 187 -31.04 -15.92 15.34
CA GLY A 187 -30.82 -15.06 16.52
C GLY A 187 -31.36 -15.68 17.81
N SER A 188 -31.12 -15.05 18.97
CA SER A 188 -31.82 -15.38 20.22
C SER A 188 -32.86 -14.29 20.52
N PRO A 189 -34.12 -14.41 20.00
CA PRO A 189 -35.11 -13.32 20.04
C PRO A 189 -35.39 -12.77 21.45
N ALA A 190 -35.13 -13.57 22.49
CA ALA A 190 -35.32 -13.20 23.88
C ALA A 190 -34.38 -12.09 24.40
N TYR A 191 -33.25 -11.82 23.71
CA TYR A 191 -32.28 -10.78 24.10
C TYR A 191 -32.15 -9.65 23.06
N THR A 192 -32.70 -9.84 21.86
CA THR A 192 -32.61 -8.86 20.76
C THR A 192 -33.56 -7.69 20.97
N ALA A 193 -33.08 -6.46 20.71
CA ALA A 193 -33.90 -5.25 20.80
C ALA A 193 -35.08 -5.25 19.79
N PRO A 194 -36.26 -4.69 20.15
CA PRO A 194 -37.45 -4.73 19.31
C PRO A 194 -37.24 -4.13 17.91
N GLU A 195 -36.53 -3.01 17.80
CA GLU A 195 -36.28 -2.34 16.53
C GLU A 195 -35.42 -3.19 15.56
N VAL A 196 -34.47 -3.96 16.12
CA VAL A 196 -33.61 -4.86 15.34
C VAL A 196 -34.39 -6.07 14.84
N LEU A 197 -35.37 -6.56 15.62
CA LEU A 197 -36.28 -7.61 15.19
C LEU A 197 -37.18 -7.12 14.03
N THR A 198 -37.61 -5.85 14.04
CA THR A 198 -38.41 -5.26 12.95
C THR A 198 -37.62 -4.86 11.70
N GLY A 199 -36.31 -5.13 11.65
CA GLY A 199 -35.47 -4.91 10.47
C GLY A 199 -34.61 -3.64 10.49
N ALA A 200 -34.58 -2.88 11.59
CA ALA A 200 -33.61 -1.78 11.74
C ALA A 200 -32.18 -2.32 11.95
N ARG A 201 -31.17 -1.53 11.57
CA ARG A 201 -29.77 -1.90 11.80
C ARG A 201 -29.44 -1.86 13.31
N PRO A 202 -28.65 -2.81 13.84
CA PRO A 202 -28.17 -2.74 15.23
C PRO A 202 -27.37 -1.47 15.51
N THR A 203 -27.54 -0.92 16.71
CA THR A 203 -26.91 0.32 17.20
C THR A 203 -26.39 0.15 18.64
N VAL A 204 -25.65 1.14 19.16
CA VAL A 204 -25.24 1.21 20.58
C VAL A 204 -26.43 1.00 21.52
N ALA A 205 -27.55 1.67 21.25
CA ALA A 205 -28.77 1.55 22.05
C ALA A 205 -29.36 0.13 22.03
N SER A 206 -29.13 -0.66 20.97
CA SER A 206 -29.57 -2.06 20.89
C SER A 206 -28.66 -3.02 21.69
N ASP A 207 -27.36 -2.73 21.82
CA ASP A 207 -26.47 -3.47 22.71
C ASP A 207 -26.76 -3.17 24.19
N VAL A 208 -27.10 -1.92 24.52
CA VAL A 208 -27.54 -1.53 25.86
C VAL A 208 -28.81 -2.29 26.26
N TYR A 209 -29.77 -2.44 25.34
CA TYR A 209 -30.95 -3.29 25.55
C TYR A 209 -30.56 -4.75 25.82
N SER A 210 -29.66 -5.30 25.00
CA SER A 210 -29.21 -6.70 25.10
C SER A 210 -28.47 -6.97 26.42
N LEU A 211 -27.69 -6.00 26.91
CA LEU A 211 -27.06 -6.04 28.24
C LEU A 211 -28.12 -5.97 29.36
N GLY A 212 -29.13 -5.11 29.24
CA GLY A 212 -30.26 -5.07 30.17
C GLY A 212 -31.01 -6.40 30.26
N ALA A 213 -31.31 -7.02 29.12
CA ALA A 213 -31.94 -8.35 29.04
C ALA A 213 -31.04 -9.46 29.62
N THR A 214 -29.72 -9.33 29.46
CA THR A 214 -28.74 -10.23 30.07
C THR A 214 -28.75 -10.12 31.59
N LEU A 215 -28.76 -8.89 32.14
CA LEU A 215 -28.85 -8.66 33.60
C LEU A 215 -30.15 -9.18 34.19
N PHE A 216 -31.27 -9.00 33.49
CA PHE A 216 -32.56 -9.60 33.86
C PHE A 216 -32.41 -11.11 34.02
N CYS A 217 -31.86 -11.79 33.00
CA CYS A 217 -31.70 -13.25 33.01
C CYS A 217 -30.76 -13.74 34.13
N LEU A 218 -29.70 -12.98 34.45
CA LEU A 218 -28.79 -13.34 35.53
C LEU A 218 -29.50 -13.42 36.88
N VAL A 219 -30.44 -12.50 37.18
CA VAL A 219 -31.10 -12.43 38.50
C VAL A 219 -32.39 -13.24 38.59
N THR A 220 -33.05 -13.55 37.47
CA THR A 220 -34.27 -14.37 37.44
C THR A 220 -34.01 -15.83 37.06
N GLY A 221 -32.89 -16.12 36.42
CA GLY A 221 -32.55 -17.44 35.87
C GLY A 221 -33.23 -17.78 34.54
N HIS A 222 -34.06 -16.88 34.00
CA HIS A 222 -34.77 -17.06 32.73
C HIS A 222 -34.83 -15.74 31.95
N ALA A 223 -34.95 -15.81 30.62
CA ALA A 223 -35.05 -14.60 29.81
C ALA A 223 -36.38 -13.85 30.07
N ALA A 224 -36.39 -12.54 29.89
CA ALA A 224 -37.58 -11.71 30.12
C ALA A 224 -38.77 -12.11 29.24
N LEU A 225 -38.52 -12.48 27.99
CA LEU A 225 -39.54 -12.86 27.02
C LEU A 225 -39.19 -14.22 26.39
N GLU A 226 -39.12 -15.23 27.24
CA GLU A 226 -38.83 -16.61 26.84
C GLU A 226 -40.01 -17.23 26.04
N ARG A 227 -39.67 -18.15 25.13
CA ARG A 227 -40.61 -18.93 24.34
C ARG A 227 -41.29 -19.96 25.23
N HIS A 228 -42.61 -20.07 25.21
CA HIS A 228 -43.28 -21.16 25.92
C HIS A 228 -43.12 -22.48 25.17
N SER A 229 -43.13 -23.60 25.90
CA SER A 229 -43.05 -24.94 25.31
C SER A 229 -44.19 -25.16 24.30
N GLY A 230 -43.86 -25.43 23.04
CA GLY A 230 -44.82 -25.65 21.95
C GLY A 230 -45.28 -24.38 21.20
N GLU A 231 -44.77 -23.21 21.56
CA GLU A 231 -45.13 -21.93 20.93
C GLU A 231 -44.36 -21.67 19.62
N ASP A 232 -44.94 -20.99 18.63
CA ASP A 232 -44.24 -20.55 17.41
C ASP A 232 -43.24 -19.40 17.71
N VAL A 233 -42.09 -19.37 17.02
CA VAL A 233 -41.10 -18.28 17.09
C VAL A 233 -41.73 -16.93 16.71
N VAL A 234 -42.72 -16.92 15.81
CA VAL A 234 -43.47 -15.72 15.43
C VAL A 234 -44.29 -15.17 16.62
N ALA A 235 -44.82 -16.03 17.48
CA ALA A 235 -45.56 -15.60 18.67
C ALA A 235 -44.63 -15.00 19.74
N GLN A 236 -43.40 -15.53 19.87
CA GLN A 236 -42.35 -14.89 20.67
C GLN A 236 -41.96 -13.52 20.08
N PHE A 237 -41.78 -13.40 18.77
CA PHE A 237 -41.49 -12.15 18.08
C PHE A 237 -42.55 -11.08 18.34
N LEU A 238 -43.83 -11.42 18.16
CA LEU A 238 -44.94 -10.50 18.42
C LEU A 238 -44.96 -10.04 19.88
N ARG A 239 -44.55 -10.91 20.81
CA ARG A 239 -44.46 -10.56 22.23
C ARG A 239 -43.31 -9.62 22.53
N VAL A 240 -42.14 -9.80 21.91
CA VAL A 240 -41.00 -8.87 22.06
C VAL A 240 -41.36 -7.48 21.53
N VAL A 241 -42.13 -7.40 20.45
CA VAL A 241 -42.56 -6.12 19.88
C VAL A 241 -43.74 -5.49 20.66
N SER A 242 -44.57 -6.28 21.35
CA SER A 242 -45.87 -5.82 21.87
C SER A 242 -46.06 -5.87 23.39
N ALA A 243 -45.35 -6.72 24.15
CA ALA A 243 -45.56 -6.92 25.59
C ALA A 243 -44.64 -6.05 26.46
N PRO A 244 -45.10 -5.55 27.63
CA PRO A 244 -44.22 -4.80 28.54
C PRO A 244 -43.18 -5.74 29.18
N VAL A 245 -42.03 -5.18 29.59
CA VAL A 245 -41.01 -5.95 30.33
C VAL A 245 -41.62 -6.50 31.63
N PRO A 246 -41.43 -7.79 31.98
CA PRO A 246 -41.98 -8.36 33.20
C PRO A 246 -41.52 -7.60 34.45
N ASN A 247 -42.45 -7.36 35.37
CA ASN A 247 -42.21 -6.56 36.57
C ASN A 247 -41.35 -7.33 37.60
N LEU A 248 -40.17 -6.80 37.96
CA LEU A 248 -39.28 -7.35 38.98
C LEU A 248 -39.56 -6.81 40.41
N GLN A 249 -40.64 -6.06 40.61
CA GLN A 249 -40.98 -5.43 41.90
C GLN A 249 -41.19 -6.47 43.02
N GLY A 250 -40.51 -6.25 44.15
CA GLY A 250 -40.69 -7.02 45.40
C GLY A 250 -39.52 -7.93 45.78
N ALA A 251 -38.62 -8.28 44.84
CA ALA A 251 -37.50 -9.18 45.08
C ALA A 251 -36.12 -8.49 45.13
N PHE A 252 -35.99 -7.28 44.57
CA PHE A 252 -34.70 -6.56 44.42
C PHE A 252 -34.82 -5.06 44.73
N PRO A 253 -33.71 -4.33 44.96
CA PRO A 253 -33.73 -2.88 45.15
C PRO A 253 -34.39 -2.12 43.99
N ARG A 254 -35.22 -1.13 44.31
CA ARG A 254 -36.04 -0.39 43.32
C ARG A 254 -35.19 0.33 42.26
N ASP A 255 -34.02 0.84 42.64
CA ASP A 255 -33.11 1.53 41.74
C ASP A 255 -32.39 0.58 40.78
N PHE A 256 -32.07 -0.64 41.21
CA PHE A 256 -31.57 -1.71 40.34
C PHE A 256 -32.61 -2.16 39.30
N VAL A 257 -33.85 -2.41 39.74
CA VAL A 257 -34.97 -2.76 38.85
C VAL A 257 -35.19 -1.67 37.79
N ARG A 258 -35.24 -0.41 38.21
CA ARG A 258 -35.44 0.74 37.30
C ARG A 258 -34.32 0.87 36.26
N ALA A 259 -33.07 0.55 36.62
CA ALA A 259 -31.95 0.59 35.68
C ALA A 259 -32.12 -0.47 34.57
N ILE A 260 -32.52 -1.69 34.93
CA ILE A 260 -32.81 -2.76 33.94
C ILE A 260 -34.00 -2.36 33.06
N GLU A 261 -35.08 -1.84 33.65
CA GLU A 261 -36.27 -1.39 32.89
C GLU A 261 -35.95 -0.26 31.89
N CYS A 262 -35.10 0.69 32.29
CA CYS A 262 -34.65 1.79 31.43
C CYS A 262 -33.76 1.30 30.28
N ALA A 263 -32.82 0.39 30.54
CA ALA A 263 -32.01 -0.22 29.49
C ALA A 263 -32.86 -1.02 28.49
N MET A 264 -33.94 -1.67 28.97
CA MET A 264 -34.88 -2.44 28.16
C MET A 264 -36.07 -1.62 27.62
N ALA A 265 -35.98 -0.28 27.60
CA ALA A 265 -37.04 0.57 27.07
C ALA A 265 -37.33 0.28 25.59
N ARG A 266 -38.60 0.37 25.18
CA ARG A 266 -39.00 0.08 23.79
C ARG A 266 -38.43 1.08 22.79
N THR A 267 -38.53 2.37 23.11
CA THR A 267 -37.98 3.45 22.29
C THR A 267 -36.48 3.56 22.57
N PRO A 268 -35.60 3.50 21.56
CA PRO A 268 -34.16 3.59 21.77
C PRO A 268 -33.70 4.88 22.48
N ALA A 269 -34.41 5.99 22.27
CA ALA A 269 -34.11 7.28 22.90
C ALA A 269 -34.38 7.33 24.41
N ASP A 270 -35.18 6.39 24.94
CA ASP A 270 -35.50 6.30 26.38
C ASP A 270 -34.47 5.44 27.15
N ARG A 271 -33.49 4.88 26.44
CA ARG A 271 -32.39 4.08 27.01
C ARG A 271 -31.20 4.98 27.36
N PRO A 272 -30.27 4.54 28.22
CA PRO A 272 -28.98 5.22 28.38
C PRO A 272 -28.30 5.45 27.02
N ALA A 273 -27.74 6.65 26.82
CA ALA A 273 -27.21 7.08 25.52
C ALA A 273 -25.97 6.28 25.09
N SER A 274 -25.22 5.72 26.05
CA SER A 274 -24.03 4.89 25.84
C SER A 274 -23.97 3.72 26.81
N ALA A 275 -23.09 2.75 26.52
CA ALA A 275 -22.78 1.67 27.45
C ALA A 275 -22.10 2.21 28.72
N ALA A 276 -21.22 3.21 28.60
CA ALA A 276 -20.64 3.92 29.74
C ALA A 276 -21.68 4.57 30.64
N ASP A 277 -22.71 5.22 30.09
CA ASP A 277 -23.78 5.83 30.88
C ASP A 277 -24.54 4.78 31.68
N PHE A 278 -24.83 3.63 31.06
CA PHE A 278 -25.46 2.52 31.78
C PHE A 278 -24.55 1.95 32.87
N GLY A 279 -23.26 1.72 32.57
CA GLY A 279 -22.26 1.28 33.54
C GLY A 279 -22.12 2.23 34.73
N ASN A 280 -22.12 3.55 34.49
CA ASN A 280 -22.10 4.56 35.54
C ASN A 280 -23.36 4.55 36.41
N GLN A 281 -24.54 4.33 35.82
CA GLN A 281 -25.77 4.14 36.60
C GLN A 281 -25.68 2.92 37.52
N LEU A 282 -25.09 1.81 37.04
CA LEU A 282 -24.84 0.61 37.84
C LEU A 282 -23.83 0.86 38.98
N ARG A 283 -22.73 1.59 38.70
CA ARG A 283 -21.74 2.01 39.73
C ARG A 283 -22.36 2.92 40.79
N ASP A 284 -23.26 3.81 40.40
CA ASP A 284 -23.99 4.64 41.36
C ASP A 284 -24.92 3.82 42.28
N ILE A 285 -25.52 2.75 41.75
CA ILE A 285 -26.29 1.79 42.57
C ILE A 285 -25.35 1.06 43.55
N GLN A 286 -24.17 0.61 43.10
CA GLN A 286 -23.15 0.03 44.00
C GLN A 286 -22.79 1.00 45.13
N ARG A 287 -22.58 2.28 44.81
CA ARG A 287 -22.28 3.33 45.81
C ARG A 287 -23.42 3.49 46.83
N ARG A 288 -24.68 3.58 46.37
CA ARG A 288 -25.83 3.83 47.25
C ARG A 288 -26.12 2.67 48.21
N HIS A 289 -25.84 1.44 47.78
CA HIS A 289 -26.03 0.24 48.61
C HIS A 289 -24.77 -0.17 49.39
N GLY A 290 -23.71 0.65 49.37
CA GLY A 290 -22.49 0.42 50.15
C GLY A 290 -21.61 -0.72 49.63
N HIS A 291 -21.77 -1.12 48.38
CA HIS A 291 -20.91 -2.10 47.72
C HIS A 291 -19.62 -1.45 47.20
N ARG A 292 -18.56 -2.25 47.07
CA ARG A 292 -17.32 -1.80 46.43
C ARG A 292 -17.64 -1.40 44.98
N LEU A 293 -17.19 -0.22 44.57
CA LEU A 293 -17.29 0.22 43.19
C LEU A 293 -16.41 -0.69 42.33
N ASP A 294 -17.04 -1.37 41.37
CA ASP A 294 -16.29 -2.08 40.35
C ASP A 294 -15.67 -1.08 39.38
N ASP A 295 -14.50 -1.46 38.87
CA ASP A 295 -13.81 -0.69 37.86
C ASP A 295 -14.46 -0.89 36.49
N MET A 296 -14.60 0.20 35.74
CA MET A 296 -15.10 0.20 34.37
C MET A 296 -13.92 0.65 33.52
N ALA A 297 -13.15 -0.32 33.02
CA ALA A 297 -11.91 -0.09 32.29
C ALA A 297 -12.19 0.74 31.02
N LEU A 298 -11.73 1.99 31.01
CA LEU A 298 -11.80 2.93 29.90
C LEU A 298 -10.49 3.73 29.89
N ASP A 299 -9.74 3.73 28.78
CA ASP A 299 -8.50 4.51 28.67
C ASP A 299 -8.79 6.03 28.76
N GLN A 300 -8.02 6.72 29.60
CA GLN A 300 -8.03 8.17 29.80
C GLN A 300 -6.66 8.71 29.40
N ASP A 301 -6.52 9.29 28.20
CA ASP A 301 -5.51 10.31 27.84
C ASP A 301 -5.53 10.60 26.32
N VAL A 302 -6.46 11.44 25.86
CA VAL A 302 -6.35 12.17 24.57
C VAL A 302 -7.13 13.49 24.68
N ASP A 303 -6.61 14.50 25.39
CA ASP A 303 -7.02 15.91 25.19
C ASP A 303 -6.17 16.88 26.03
N GLN A 304 -5.21 17.59 25.39
CA GLN A 304 -4.95 19.02 25.64
C GLN A 304 -3.87 19.62 24.70
N PRO A 305 -4.11 20.81 24.08
CA PRO A 305 -3.19 21.47 23.15
C PRO A 305 -2.41 22.63 23.79
N HIS A 306 -1.14 22.82 23.39
CA HIS A 306 -0.36 24.03 23.68
C HIS A 306 -0.06 24.84 22.40
N SER A 307 -0.41 26.12 22.48
CA SER A 307 -0.27 27.20 21.50
C SER A 307 1.15 27.73 21.38
N HIS A 308 1.57 28.15 20.18
CA HIS A 308 2.29 29.42 19.96
C HIS A 308 2.20 29.87 18.48
N GLU A 309 1.56 31.04 18.30
CA GLU A 309 1.63 31.94 17.14
C GLU A 309 3.09 32.45 16.97
N ASP A 310 3.60 32.96 15.84
CA ASP A 310 3.06 34.09 15.09
C ASP A 310 3.97 34.47 13.89
N SER A 311 3.38 35.10 12.85
CA SER A 311 3.95 36.12 11.93
C SER A 311 5.00 35.73 10.85
N ARG A 312 5.00 36.19 9.58
CA ARG A 312 4.24 37.22 8.82
C ARG A 312 4.65 37.17 7.31
N GLU A 313 3.67 37.41 6.41
CA GLU A 313 3.65 38.30 5.20
C GLU A 313 4.82 38.31 4.16
N ALA A 314 4.71 38.55 2.84
CA ALA A 314 3.68 38.87 1.83
C ALA A 314 4.43 38.94 0.45
N SER A 315 4.00 38.27 -0.64
CA SER A 315 3.25 38.83 -1.80
C SER A 315 4.12 39.43 -2.96
N PRO A 316 3.58 39.70 -4.19
CA PRO A 316 3.95 38.95 -5.42
C PRO A 316 4.09 39.82 -6.70
N ARG A 317 4.17 39.16 -7.88
CA ARG A 317 3.60 39.50 -9.22
C ARG A 317 4.57 39.78 -10.38
N GLY A 318 4.33 39.08 -11.49
CA GLY A 318 4.70 39.51 -12.85
C GLY A 318 4.59 38.42 -13.93
N LYS A 319 3.42 38.30 -14.58
CA LYS A 319 3.13 37.62 -15.87
C LYS A 319 2.51 38.68 -16.82
N PRO A 320 2.20 38.45 -18.12
CA PRO A 320 2.61 37.49 -19.18
C PRO A 320 2.96 38.32 -20.50
N PRO A 321 2.79 37.93 -21.81
CA PRO A 321 2.15 36.76 -22.45
C PRO A 321 2.73 36.13 -23.77
N ILE A 322 2.41 34.84 -23.93
CA ILE A 322 1.89 34.02 -25.07
C ILE A 322 2.04 34.50 -26.53
N SER A 323 2.60 33.63 -27.40
CA SER A 323 1.94 33.16 -28.65
C SER A 323 2.51 31.86 -29.25
N HIS A 324 1.58 30.97 -29.57
CA HIS A 324 1.56 29.68 -30.28
C HIS A 324 2.57 29.38 -31.41
N ALA A 325 3.01 28.11 -31.48
CA ALA A 325 3.10 27.32 -32.73
C ALA A 325 3.11 25.80 -32.47
N SER A 326 2.32 25.07 -33.26
CA SER A 326 2.05 23.63 -33.23
C SER A 326 3.18 22.78 -33.82
N SER A 327 3.50 21.64 -33.20
CA SER A 327 4.28 20.52 -33.77
C SER A 327 4.11 19.24 -32.92
N PRO A 328 4.30 18.04 -33.51
CA PRO A 328 3.70 16.80 -33.05
C PRO A 328 4.34 16.29 -31.75
N VAL A 329 3.52 15.80 -30.84
CA VAL A 329 3.95 15.28 -29.53
C VAL A 329 4.79 14.01 -29.74
N PRO A 330 6.02 13.93 -29.20
CA PRO A 330 6.75 12.68 -29.07
C PRO A 330 6.02 11.82 -28.03
N ARG A 331 5.75 10.54 -28.33
CA ARG A 331 5.27 9.57 -27.34
C ARG A 331 6.29 9.51 -26.19
N SER A 332 5.94 10.08 -25.04
CA SER A 332 6.66 9.84 -23.78
C SER A 332 6.47 8.37 -23.37
N PRO A 333 7.50 7.70 -22.84
CA PRO A 333 7.34 6.39 -22.22
C PRO A 333 6.45 6.54 -20.98
N ALA A 334 5.32 5.84 -20.97
CA ALA A 334 4.33 5.91 -19.91
C ALA A 334 4.79 5.07 -18.71
N ALA A 335 5.11 5.72 -17.60
CA ALA A 335 5.55 5.09 -16.35
C ALA A 335 4.46 5.05 -15.26
N ALA A 336 3.23 5.47 -15.53
CA ALA A 336 2.09 5.22 -14.66
C ALA A 336 1.45 3.86 -15.04
N PRO A 337 0.70 3.19 -14.13
CA PRO A 337 -0.12 2.04 -14.52
C PRO A 337 -0.96 2.43 -15.75
N PRO A 338 -1.03 1.58 -16.79
CA PRO A 338 -1.75 1.91 -18.01
C PRO A 338 -3.20 2.23 -17.66
N SER A 339 -3.56 3.50 -17.80
CA SER A 339 -4.87 4.01 -17.43
C SER A 339 -5.36 4.96 -18.52
N VAL A 340 -6.65 4.88 -18.81
CA VAL A 340 -7.24 5.66 -19.90
C VAL A 340 -7.38 7.12 -19.46
N ALA A 341 -6.92 8.05 -20.29
CA ALA A 341 -6.87 9.49 -20.01
C ALA A 341 -8.19 10.12 -19.54
N THR A 342 -9.34 9.50 -19.89
CA THR A 342 -10.68 9.91 -19.45
C THR A 342 -10.89 9.85 -17.93
N LYS A 343 -10.08 9.09 -17.20
CA LYS A 343 -10.12 9.01 -15.72
C LYS A 343 -9.72 10.33 -15.05
N PHE A 344 -8.94 11.15 -15.76
CA PHE A 344 -8.36 12.40 -15.25
C PHE A 344 -9.08 13.66 -15.72
N ARG A 345 -10.30 13.49 -16.26
CA ARG A 345 -11.16 14.56 -16.75
C ARG A 345 -12.57 14.39 -16.18
N PRO A 346 -13.30 15.49 -15.92
CA PRO A 346 -14.69 15.37 -15.53
C PRO A 346 -15.58 14.94 -16.70
N PRO A 347 -16.80 14.48 -16.40
CA PRO A 347 -17.78 14.18 -17.43
C PRO A 347 -18.12 15.41 -18.28
N THR A 348 -18.06 15.28 -19.61
CA THR A 348 -18.49 16.32 -20.54
C THR A 348 -20.01 16.42 -20.55
N ALA A 349 -20.56 17.64 -20.44
CA ALA A 349 -22.00 17.85 -20.53
C ALA A 349 -22.40 18.09 -22.00
N ALA A 350 -23.22 17.20 -22.57
CA ALA A 350 -23.73 17.35 -23.94
C ALA A 350 -24.76 18.50 -24.11
N ARG A 351 -25.34 19.00 -23.00
CA ARG A 351 -26.35 20.08 -22.98
C ARG A 351 -26.15 21.05 -21.82
N ALA A 352 -26.86 22.17 -21.87
CA ALA A 352 -26.86 23.19 -20.83
C ALA A 352 -27.25 22.59 -19.46
N LEU A 353 -26.37 22.75 -18.47
CA LEU A 353 -26.62 22.31 -17.09
C LEU A 353 -27.37 23.40 -16.31
N ILE A 354 -28.23 23.00 -15.38
CA ILE A 354 -28.82 23.92 -14.41
C ILE A 354 -27.72 24.45 -13.49
N GLY A 355 -27.54 25.78 -13.46
CA GLY A 355 -26.55 26.44 -12.64
C GLY A 355 -26.93 26.43 -11.17
N ARG A 356 -26.15 25.73 -10.33
CA ARG A 356 -26.42 25.57 -8.89
C ARG A 356 -25.91 26.75 -8.06
N MET A 357 -26.31 27.98 -8.41
CA MET A 357 -25.67 29.20 -7.90
C MET A 357 -25.66 29.30 -6.37
N ARG A 358 -26.74 28.90 -5.70
CA ARG A 358 -26.80 28.85 -4.22
C ARG A 358 -25.69 28.00 -3.60
N LEU A 359 -25.35 26.86 -4.22
CA LEU A 359 -24.31 25.95 -3.73
C LEU A 359 -22.92 26.44 -4.11
N ILE A 360 -22.77 26.98 -5.32
CA ILE A 360 -21.52 27.59 -5.80
C ILE A 360 -21.12 28.77 -4.91
N ASP A 361 -22.06 29.66 -4.56
CA ASP A 361 -21.80 30.81 -3.68
C ASP A 361 -21.39 30.36 -2.27
N ARG A 362 -21.95 29.25 -1.77
CA ARG A 362 -21.56 28.64 -0.49
C ARG A 362 -20.14 28.06 -0.53
N MET A 363 -19.74 27.44 -1.64
CA MET A 363 -18.37 26.95 -1.85
C MET A 363 -17.37 28.11 -2.02
N ARG A 364 -17.76 29.17 -2.72
CA ARG A 364 -16.96 30.39 -2.90
C ARG A 364 -16.74 31.14 -1.58
N ALA A 365 -17.76 31.23 -0.73
CA ALA A 365 -17.62 31.82 0.60
C ALA A 365 -16.62 31.07 1.51
N ALA A 366 -16.24 29.85 1.14
CA ALA A 366 -15.33 28.97 1.87
C ALA A 366 -13.91 28.93 1.26
N GLU A 367 -13.48 30.00 0.60
CA GLU A 367 -12.26 30.07 -0.22
C GLU A 367 -10.97 29.52 0.44
N ARG A 368 -10.86 29.54 1.78
CA ARG A 368 -9.70 29.03 2.53
C ARG A 368 -9.88 27.65 3.16
N LYS A 369 -11.04 27.03 3.01
CA LYS A 369 -11.34 25.71 3.56
C LYS A 369 -10.66 24.64 2.72
N ARG A 370 -9.95 23.72 3.39
CA ARG A 370 -9.10 22.71 2.76
C ARG A 370 -9.89 21.53 2.20
N LEU A 371 -11.07 21.23 2.76
CA LEU A 371 -11.88 20.11 2.33
C LEU A 371 -13.32 20.55 2.01
N ILE A 372 -13.77 20.22 0.80
CA ILE A 372 -15.19 20.30 0.42
C ILE A 372 -15.70 18.89 0.17
N VAL A 373 -16.71 18.46 0.94
CA VAL A 373 -17.33 17.14 0.79
C VAL A 373 -18.74 17.28 0.23
N ILE A 374 -18.94 16.72 -0.96
CA ILE A 374 -20.25 16.62 -1.61
C ILE A 374 -20.72 15.19 -1.45
N HIS A 375 -21.62 14.93 -0.51
CA HIS A 375 -22.07 13.56 -0.21
C HIS A 375 -23.59 13.38 -0.34
N ALA A 376 -23.99 12.38 -1.11
CA ALA A 376 -25.38 12.02 -1.37
C ALA A 376 -25.48 10.67 -2.09
N PRO A 377 -26.65 10.00 -2.07
CA PRO A 377 -26.92 8.86 -2.91
C PRO A 377 -26.68 9.15 -4.41
N ALA A 378 -26.65 8.11 -5.24
CA ALA A 378 -26.49 8.29 -6.68
C ALA A 378 -27.67 9.07 -7.29
N GLY A 379 -27.42 9.79 -8.40
CA GLY A 379 -28.45 10.57 -9.10
C GLY A 379 -28.79 11.94 -8.50
N PHE A 380 -28.08 12.42 -7.46
CA PHE A 380 -28.25 13.77 -6.90
C PHE A 380 -27.38 14.86 -7.57
N GLY A 381 -26.59 14.52 -8.59
CA GLY A 381 -25.77 15.48 -9.34
C GLY A 381 -24.45 15.91 -8.67
N LYS A 382 -23.88 15.07 -7.79
CA LYS A 382 -22.62 15.37 -7.07
C LYS A 382 -21.46 15.74 -8.00
N SER A 383 -21.13 14.84 -8.94
CA SER A 383 -20.03 15.04 -9.90
C SER A 383 -20.31 16.23 -10.82
N THR A 384 -21.58 16.51 -11.13
CA THR A 384 -21.99 17.70 -11.88
C THR A 384 -21.73 18.99 -11.11
N LEU A 385 -22.05 19.04 -9.81
CA LEU A 385 -21.72 20.19 -8.97
C LEU A 385 -20.19 20.37 -8.83
N ALA A 386 -19.45 19.27 -8.65
CA ALA A 386 -17.99 19.32 -8.59
C ALA A 386 -17.37 19.84 -9.90
N ALA A 387 -17.89 19.43 -11.05
CA ALA A 387 -17.47 19.94 -12.36
C ALA A 387 -17.79 21.44 -12.53
N GLN A 388 -19.00 21.90 -12.12
CA GLN A 388 -19.33 23.32 -12.13
C GLN A 388 -18.40 24.13 -11.22
N TRP A 389 -18.05 23.61 -10.04
CA TRP A 389 -17.11 24.26 -9.13
C TRP A 389 -15.69 24.32 -9.71
N ARG A 390 -15.24 23.24 -10.36
CA ARG A 390 -13.97 23.22 -11.10
C ARG A 390 -13.93 24.32 -12.17
N ASP A 391 -14.99 24.48 -12.95
CA ASP A 391 -15.05 25.49 -14.01
C ASP A 391 -14.95 26.92 -13.44
N VAL A 392 -15.58 27.16 -12.28
CA VAL A 392 -15.44 28.41 -11.53
C VAL A 392 -14.00 28.63 -11.07
N LEU A 393 -13.36 27.62 -10.48
CA LEU A 393 -11.96 27.69 -10.02
C LEU A 393 -10.99 27.95 -11.19
N ILE A 394 -11.18 27.29 -12.33
CA ILE A 394 -10.36 27.50 -13.53
C ILE A 394 -10.54 28.93 -14.06
N ALA A 395 -11.78 29.44 -14.11
CA ALA A 395 -12.05 30.82 -14.52
C ALA A 395 -11.42 31.85 -13.55
N GLU A 396 -11.26 31.49 -12.28
CA GLU A 396 -10.56 32.27 -11.24
C GLU A 396 -9.02 32.06 -11.27
N GLY A 397 -8.50 31.22 -12.17
CA GLY A 397 -7.08 31.00 -12.40
C GLY A 397 -6.41 29.94 -11.52
N VAL A 398 -7.19 29.09 -10.86
CA VAL A 398 -6.70 27.97 -10.03
C VAL A 398 -6.46 26.73 -10.89
N SER A 399 -5.31 26.08 -10.71
CA SER A 399 -5.03 24.78 -11.31
C SER A 399 -5.83 23.68 -10.59
N VAL A 400 -6.68 22.95 -11.32
CA VAL A 400 -7.53 21.91 -10.74
C VAL A 400 -7.28 20.57 -11.40
N ALA A 401 -6.71 19.61 -10.66
CA ALA A 401 -6.60 18.22 -11.07
C ALA A 401 -7.92 17.48 -10.82
N TRP A 402 -8.30 16.59 -11.73
CA TRP A 402 -9.49 15.75 -11.58
C TRP A 402 -9.09 14.29 -11.55
N PHE A 403 -9.60 13.54 -10.57
CA PHE A 403 -9.35 12.12 -10.41
C PHE A 403 -10.68 11.41 -10.09
N SER A 404 -11.18 10.63 -11.04
CA SER A 404 -12.34 9.75 -10.80
C SER A 404 -11.88 8.37 -10.34
N ILE A 405 -12.36 7.94 -9.17
CA ILE A 405 -11.98 6.68 -8.55
C ILE A 405 -12.70 5.48 -9.19
N ASP A 406 -11.98 4.41 -9.43
CA ASP A 406 -12.49 3.09 -9.79
C ASP A 406 -12.06 2.00 -8.78
N ASN A 407 -12.27 0.73 -9.13
CA ASN A 407 -11.99 -0.37 -8.22
C ASN A 407 -10.49 -0.62 -8.04
N ASP A 408 -9.66 -0.20 -9.01
CA ASP A 408 -8.20 -0.41 -8.98
C ASP A 408 -7.53 0.51 -7.97
N ASP A 409 -8.12 1.69 -7.76
CA ASP A 409 -7.66 2.68 -6.78
C ASP A 409 -7.85 2.22 -5.33
N ASN A 410 -8.55 1.10 -5.09
CA ASN A 410 -8.66 0.50 -3.75
C ASN A 410 -7.38 -0.26 -3.35
N ASN A 411 -6.24 0.29 -3.72
CA ASN A 411 -4.88 -0.12 -3.43
C ASN A 411 -4.04 1.17 -3.40
N VAL A 412 -3.22 1.36 -2.36
CA VAL A 412 -2.54 2.64 -2.12
C VAL A 412 -1.59 3.03 -3.26
N VAL A 413 -0.87 2.07 -3.84
CA VAL A 413 0.06 2.31 -4.95
C VAL A 413 -0.68 2.82 -6.18
N TRP A 414 -1.81 2.17 -6.53
CA TRP A 414 -2.62 2.56 -7.68
C TRP A 414 -3.33 3.90 -7.46
N PHE A 415 -3.85 4.14 -6.25
CA PHE A 415 -4.43 5.42 -5.88
C PHE A 415 -3.43 6.57 -6.04
N LEU A 416 -2.22 6.41 -5.53
CA LEU A 416 -1.18 7.42 -5.64
C LEU A 416 -0.70 7.58 -7.09
N GLY A 417 -0.49 6.49 -7.81
CA GLY A 417 -0.11 6.53 -9.23
C GLY A 417 -1.13 7.29 -10.09
N HIS A 418 -2.42 7.02 -9.90
CA HIS A 418 -3.49 7.74 -10.60
C HIS A 418 -3.69 9.17 -10.08
N LEU A 419 -3.47 9.45 -8.79
CA LEU A 419 -3.45 10.82 -8.28
C LEU A 419 -2.32 11.63 -8.93
N VAL A 420 -1.13 11.05 -9.06
CA VAL A 420 0.02 11.66 -9.74
C VAL A 420 -0.28 11.89 -11.21
N GLU A 421 -0.91 10.92 -11.89
CA GLU A 421 -1.35 11.10 -13.28
C GLU A 421 -2.42 12.19 -13.43
N ALA A 422 -3.34 12.33 -12.48
CA ALA A 422 -4.30 13.45 -12.45
C ALA A 422 -3.59 14.80 -12.32
N ILE A 423 -2.53 14.87 -11.50
CA ILE A 423 -1.70 16.06 -11.33
C ILE A 423 -0.90 16.34 -12.61
N GLN A 424 -0.40 15.31 -13.30
CA GLN A 424 0.38 15.42 -14.54
C GLN A 424 -0.35 16.24 -15.62
N GLN A 425 -1.68 16.10 -15.70
CA GLN A 425 -2.50 16.81 -16.68
C GLN A 425 -2.47 18.34 -16.50
N VAL A 426 -2.12 18.83 -15.30
CA VAL A 426 -2.19 20.26 -14.96
C VAL A 426 -0.82 20.81 -14.51
N ARG A 427 0.01 19.98 -13.87
CA ARG A 427 1.37 20.29 -13.41
C ARG A 427 2.35 19.14 -13.73
N PRO A 428 2.83 19.05 -14.98
CA PRO A 428 3.75 18.00 -15.43
C PRO A 428 5.02 17.82 -14.59
N ASN A 429 5.63 18.94 -14.16
CA ASN A 429 6.91 18.89 -13.42
C ASN A 429 6.71 18.25 -12.04
N LEU A 430 5.69 18.70 -11.29
CA LEU A 430 5.34 18.13 -9.99
C LEU A 430 5.00 16.64 -10.10
N ALA A 431 4.21 16.25 -11.10
CA ALA A 431 3.85 14.85 -11.26
C ALA A 431 5.04 13.95 -11.63
N SER A 432 6.02 14.46 -12.38
CA SER A 432 7.27 13.74 -12.63
C SER A 432 8.04 13.44 -11.35
N GLU A 433 8.11 14.41 -10.42
CA GLU A 433 8.75 14.25 -9.11
C GLU A 433 7.98 13.25 -8.23
N LEU A 434 6.64 13.37 -8.18
CA LEU A 434 5.83 12.47 -7.36
C LEU A 434 5.80 11.02 -7.89
N ARG A 435 5.85 10.84 -9.21
CA ARG A 435 5.91 9.50 -9.84
C ARG A 435 7.21 8.80 -9.46
N GLN A 436 8.29 9.56 -9.43
CA GLN A 436 9.57 9.07 -8.96
C GLN A 436 9.49 8.58 -7.51
N GLU A 437 8.93 9.39 -6.60
CA GLU A 437 8.78 9.01 -5.20
C GLU A 437 7.97 7.73 -5.00
N LEU A 438 6.98 7.49 -5.88
CA LEU A 438 6.13 6.30 -5.86
C LEU A 438 6.88 5.01 -6.24
N GLU A 439 7.77 5.08 -7.23
CA GLU A 439 8.53 3.91 -7.70
C GLU A 439 9.78 3.65 -6.86
N GLU A 440 10.33 4.66 -6.20
CA GLU A 440 11.49 4.51 -5.32
C GLU A 440 11.11 3.75 -4.06
N HIS A 441 10.09 4.22 -3.32
CA HIS A 441 9.84 3.79 -1.94
C HIS A 441 8.90 2.59 -1.77
N GLY A 442 8.51 1.90 -2.86
CA GLY A 442 7.69 0.68 -2.84
C GLY A 442 6.53 0.68 -1.84
N ASP A 443 6.62 -0.18 -0.82
CA ASP A 443 5.62 -0.35 0.25
C ASP A 443 5.47 0.87 1.19
N GLU A 444 6.45 1.80 1.25
CA GLU A 444 6.39 3.03 2.06
C GLU A 444 6.05 4.30 1.25
N ALA A 445 5.82 4.17 -0.05
CA ALA A 445 5.61 5.28 -0.98
C ALA A 445 4.50 6.26 -0.57
N GLU A 446 3.50 5.80 0.17
CA GLU A 446 2.37 6.61 0.62
C GLU A 446 2.76 7.86 1.43
N ARG A 447 3.79 7.77 2.29
CA ARG A 447 4.20 8.89 3.12
C ARG A 447 5.04 9.89 2.32
N TYR A 448 5.94 9.39 1.50
CA TYR A 448 6.86 10.21 0.70
C TYR A 448 6.12 10.99 -0.38
N VAL A 449 5.30 10.30 -1.18
CA VAL A 449 4.51 10.94 -2.26
C VAL A 449 3.59 12.03 -1.69
N VAL A 450 2.87 11.75 -0.60
CA VAL A 450 1.96 12.74 -0.01
C VAL A 450 2.73 13.90 0.63
N THR A 451 3.86 13.65 1.29
CA THR A 451 4.69 14.72 1.90
C THR A 451 5.27 15.63 0.83
N SER A 452 5.82 15.07 -0.25
CA SER A 452 6.38 15.84 -1.38
C SER A 452 5.31 16.68 -2.06
N LEU A 453 4.10 16.13 -2.27
CA LEU A 453 2.96 16.87 -2.82
C LEU A 453 2.62 18.09 -1.95
N ILE A 454 2.55 17.93 -0.63
CA ILE A 454 2.24 19.01 0.31
C ILE A 454 3.33 20.09 0.28
N ASN A 455 4.59 19.67 0.36
CA ASN A 455 5.74 20.58 0.43
C ASN A 455 5.87 21.41 -0.84
N GLU A 456 5.69 20.82 -2.01
CA GLU A 456 5.85 21.53 -3.28
C GLU A 456 4.68 22.48 -3.59
N ILE A 457 3.45 22.10 -3.20
CA ILE A 457 2.33 23.04 -3.26
C ILE A 457 2.54 24.19 -2.25
N HIS A 458 3.14 23.91 -1.09
CA HIS A 458 3.43 24.94 -0.09
C HIS A 458 4.55 25.91 -0.53
N SER A 459 5.62 25.39 -1.14
CA SER A 459 6.80 26.15 -1.60
C SER A 459 6.40 27.17 -2.69
N THR A 460 5.57 26.75 -3.64
CA THR A 460 5.12 27.56 -4.79
C THR A 460 4.10 28.64 -4.40
N ARG A 461 3.38 28.47 -3.29
CA ARG A 461 2.31 29.37 -2.79
C ARG A 461 1.18 29.62 -3.78
N GLU A 462 1.06 28.79 -4.81
CA GLU A 462 0.00 28.84 -5.80
C GLU A 462 -1.17 27.96 -5.36
N ARG A 463 -2.41 28.46 -5.49
CA ARG A 463 -3.59 27.66 -5.18
C ARG A 463 -3.71 26.49 -6.16
N PHE A 464 -3.88 25.30 -5.59
CA PHE A 464 -4.07 24.06 -6.31
C PHE A 464 -5.27 23.33 -5.71
N ALA A 465 -6.11 22.77 -6.57
CA ALA A 465 -7.25 21.98 -6.14
C ALA A 465 -7.21 20.59 -6.75
N VAL A 466 -7.63 19.59 -5.97
CA VAL A 466 -7.79 18.21 -6.45
C VAL A 466 -9.24 17.82 -6.25
N VAL A 467 -9.92 17.48 -7.34
CA VAL A 467 -11.25 16.87 -7.29
C VAL A 467 -11.09 15.37 -7.30
N ILE A 468 -11.62 14.72 -6.27
CA ILE A 468 -11.64 13.27 -6.10
C ILE A 468 -13.10 12.83 -6.18
N ASP A 469 -13.46 12.27 -7.33
CA ASP A 469 -14.82 11.83 -7.62
C ASP A 469 -14.98 10.35 -7.22
N ASP A 470 -16.11 10.02 -6.58
CA ASP A 470 -16.51 8.66 -6.19
C ASP A 470 -15.67 7.98 -5.07
N TRP A 471 -15.21 8.74 -4.08
CA TRP A 471 -14.42 8.26 -2.92
C TRP A 471 -14.97 7.03 -2.17
N HIS A 472 -16.29 6.86 -2.14
CA HIS A 472 -16.95 5.69 -1.55
C HIS A 472 -16.51 4.31 -2.10
N ARG A 473 -15.78 4.25 -3.22
CA ARG A 473 -15.18 3.03 -3.77
C ARG A 473 -13.92 2.59 -3.00
N ILE A 474 -13.29 3.50 -2.25
CA ILE A 474 -12.13 3.20 -1.42
C ILE A 474 -12.57 2.65 -0.07
N SER A 475 -12.00 1.50 0.28
CA SER A 475 -12.16 0.81 1.55
C SER A 475 -10.83 0.31 2.13
N ASP A 476 -9.75 0.35 1.35
CA ASP A 476 -8.42 -0.08 1.74
C ASP A 476 -7.85 0.84 2.85
N PRO A 477 -7.36 0.28 3.97
CA PRO A 477 -6.86 1.09 5.08
C PRO A 477 -5.64 1.96 4.75
N GLU A 478 -4.76 1.50 3.87
CA GLU A 478 -3.54 2.21 3.49
C GLU A 478 -3.92 3.40 2.59
N THR A 479 -4.77 3.19 1.58
CA THR A 479 -5.31 4.30 0.76
C THR A 479 -6.06 5.33 1.60
N VAL A 480 -6.88 4.88 2.57
CA VAL A 480 -7.56 5.78 3.51
C VAL A 480 -6.56 6.51 4.41
N GLY A 481 -5.49 5.82 4.83
CA GLY A 481 -4.38 6.38 5.60
C GLY A 481 -3.68 7.51 4.86
N ALA A 482 -3.31 7.29 3.59
CA ALA A 482 -2.70 8.28 2.71
C ALA A 482 -3.58 9.54 2.55
N MET A 483 -4.89 9.35 2.31
CA MET A 483 -5.86 10.46 2.22
C MET A 483 -5.98 11.25 3.53
N LYS A 484 -6.05 10.55 4.66
CA LYS A 484 -6.06 11.21 5.98
C LYS A 484 -4.79 12.01 6.21
N PHE A 485 -3.63 11.43 5.90
CA PHE A 485 -2.35 12.10 6.05
C PHE A 485 -2.28 13.38 5.18
N LEU A 486 -2.77 13.33 3.93
CA LEU A 486 -2.90 14.50 3.05
C LEU A 486 -3.80 15.60 3.65
N LEU A 487 -4.95 15.21 4.18
CA LEU A 487 -5.94 16.13 4.76
C LEU A 487 -5.55 16.64 6.16
N GLU A 488 -4.71 15.95 6.90
CA GLU A 488 -4.25 16.39 8.22
C GLU A 488 -3.01 17.29 8.11
N ASN A 489 -2.10 16.99 7.19
CA ASN A 489 -0.82 17.69 7.06
C ASN A 489 -0.76 18.68 5.88
N GLY A 490 -1.75 18.67 4.98
CA GLY A 490 -1.79 19.55 3.82
C GLY A 490 -1.83 21.05 4.16
N CYS A 491 -1.44 21.88 3.20
CA CYS A 491 -1.38 23.33 3.39
C CYS A 491 -2.64 24.06 2.88
N HIS A 492 -2.80 25.34 3.23
CA HIS A 492 -3.93 26.18 2.80
C HIS A 492 -3.96 26.52 1.29
N HIS A 493 -2.89 26.17 0.57
CA HIS A 493 -2.83 26.29 -0.89
C HIS A 493 -3.41 25.05 -1.60
N LEU A 494 -3.63 23.94 -0.88
CA LEU A 494 -4.24 22.71 -1.39
C LEU A 494 -5.70 22.60 -0.93
N GLN A 495 -6.63 22.64 -1.87
CA GLN A 495 -8.04 22.32 -1.62
C GLN A 495 -8.40 20.96 -2.21
N VAL A 496 -8.96 20.08 -1.39
CA VAL A 496 -9.46 18.77 -1.83
C VAL A 496 -10.99 18.82 -1.90
N ILE A 497 -11.55 18.50 -3.05
CA ILE A 497 -12.99 18.41 -3.28
C ILE A 497 -13.34 16.94 -3.47
N VAL A 498 -14.10 16.37 -2.54
CA VAL A 498 -14.44 14.95 -2.56
C VAL A 498 -15.91 14.75 -2.84
N THR A 499 -16.24 13.94 -3.84
CA THR A 499 -17.60 13.42 -3.99
C THR A 499 -17.69 12.01 -3.40
N SER A 500 -18.77 11.73 -2.67
CA SER A 500 -18.97 10.42 -2.06
C SER A 500 -20.45 10.05 -1.89
N ARG A 501 -20.74 8.76 -1.72
CA ARG A 501 -22.07 8.29 -1.27
C ARG A 501 -22.19 8.26 0.25
N THR A 502 -21.06 8.22 0.95
CA THR A 502 -20.99 8.07 2.42
C THR A 502 -19.96 9.04 3.00
N ARG A 503 -19.96 9.17 4.33
CA ARG A 503 -19.00 9.99 5.08
C ARG A 503 -17.75 9.20 5.54
N VAL A 504 -17.61 7.94 5.09
CA VAL A 504 -16.62 7.01 5.66
C VAL A 504 -15.21 7.30 5.13
N GLY A 505 -14.21 7.16 6.00
CA GLY A 505 -12.80 7.24 5.64
C GLY A 505 -12.18 8.65 5.66
N LEU A 506 -12.98 9.71 5.82
CA LEU A 506 -12.50 11.10 5.84
C LEU A 506 -12.52 11.68 7.28
N PRO A 507 -11.54 12.53 7.66
CA PRO A 507 -11.43 13.11 9.00
C PRO A 507 -12.40 14.30 9.23
N LEU A 508 -13.69 14.13 8.93
CA LEU A 508 -14.68 15.22 8.90
C LEU A 508 -14.85 15.94 10.24
N SER A 509 -14.94 15.20 11.36
CA SER A 509 -15.14 15.81 12.69
C SER A 509 -14.00 16.74 13.07
N ARG A 510 -12.75 16.33 12.82
CA ARG A 510 -11.55 17.11 13.12
C ARG A 510 -11.47 18.36 12.25
N MET A 511 -11.71 18.23 10.94
CA MET A 511 -11.70 19.37 10.01
C MET A 511 -12.89 20.33 10.25
N GLY A 512 -14.02 19.83 10.75
CA GLY A 512 -15.15 20.64 11.17
C GLY A 512 -14.82 21.52 12.38
N VAL A 513 -14.12 20.97 13.39
CA VAL A 513 -13.65 21.74 14.56
C VAL A 513 -12.62 22.80 14.17
N ALA A 514 -11.78 22.51 13.18
CA ALA A 514 -10.77 23.44 12.66
C ALA A 514 -11.33 24.51 11.68
N ASP A 515 -12.64 24.52 11.41
CA ASP A 515 -13.29 25.36 10.39
C ASP A 515 -12.72 25.20 8.96
N GLU A 516 -12.18 24.02 8.65
CA GLU A 516 -11.56 23.71 7.34
C GLU A 516 -12.47 22.89 6.41
N LEU A 517 -13.69 22.57 6.85
CA LEU A 517 -14.65 21.73 6.13
C LEU A 517 -15.85 22.53 5.59
N VAL A 518 -16.22 22.25 4.33
CA VAL A 518 -17.56 22.51 3.76
C VAL A 518 -18.25 21.19 3.49
N GLU A 519 -19.43 20.98 4.05
CA GLU A 519 -20.22 19.77 3.78
C GLU A 519 -21.50 20.15 3.03
N ILE A 520 -21.71 19.51 1.87
CA ILE A 520 -22.93 19.60 1.04
C ILE A 520 -23.56 18.22 1.04
N ASP A 521 -24.74 18.11 1.63
CA ASP A 521 -25.44 16.83 1.81
C ASP A 521 -26.54 16.58 0.76
N SER A 522 -27.26 15.47 0.90
CA SER A 522 -28.37 15.13 0.02
C SER A 522 -29.56 16.08 0.10
N ALA A 523 -29.77 16.79 1.22
CA ALA A 523 -30.85 17.76 1.35
C ALA A 523 -30.50 19.05 0.60
N ASP A 524 -29.23 19.47 0.68
CA ASP A 524 -28.69 20.61 -0.07
C ASP A 524 -28.74 20.41 -1.59
N LEU A 525 -28.48 19.18 -2.05
CA LEU A 525 -28.45 18.80 -3.47
C LEU A 525 -29.82 18.55 -4.10
N ARG A 526 -30.93 18.67 -3.38
CA ARG A 526 -32.26 18.56 -4.02
C ARG A 526 -32.50 19.76 -4.92
N PHE A 527 -33.25 19.59 -6.01
CA PHE A 527 -33.77 20.73 -6.74
C PHE A 527 -34.77 21.49 -5.86
N ASP A 528 -34.59 22.80 -5.74
CA ASP A 528 -35.64 23.68 -5.26
C ASP A 528 -36.71 23.87 -6.34
N LEU A 529 -37.75 24.66 -6.04
CA LEU A 529 -38.84 24.86 -6.98
C LEU A 529 -38.38 25.57 -8.26
N ASN A 530 -37.46 26.52 -8.14
CA ASN A 530 -36.93 27.28 -9.27
C ASN A 530 -36.03 26.40 -10.15
N GLU A 531 -35.13 25.62 -9.55
CA GLU A 531 -34.29 24.64 -10.25
C GLU A 531 -35.15 23.56 -10.94
N SER A 532 -36.25 23.12 -10.31
CA SER A 532 -37.17 22.14 -10.89
C SER A 532 -37.93 22.71 -12.09
N HIS A 533 -38.39 23.95 -12.00
CA HIS A 533 -39.05 24.64 -13.11
C HIS A 533 -38.07 24.84 -14.28
N GLN A 534 -36.87 25.35 -14.01
CA GLN A 534 -35.84 25.53 -15.04
C GLN A 534 -35.48 24.21 -15.73
N PHE A 535 -35.43 23.11 -14.98
CA PHE A 535 -35.16 21.80 -15.55
C PHE A 535 -36.31 21.25 -16.40
N LEU A 536 -37.54 21.25 -15.89
CA LEU A 536 -38.68 20.59 -16.56
C LEU A 536 -39.26 21.42 -17.69
N VAL A 537 -39.37 22.74 -17.50
CA VAL A 537 -40.02 23.65 -18.45
C VAL A 537 -38.98 24.25 -19.39
N ASP A 538 -37.97 24.94 -18.85
CA ASP A 538 -37.03 25.71 -19.67
C ASP A 538 -36.07 24.80 -20.46
N LEU A 539 -35.56 23.73 -19.83
CA LEU A 539 -34.58 22.82 -20.46
C LEU A 539 -35.25 21.62 -21.16
N CYS A 540 -36.23 20.97 -20.52
CA CYS A 540 -36.91 19.80 -21.11
C CYS A 540 -38.09 20.15 -22.03
N GLY A 541 -38.55 21.41 -22.04
CA GLY A 541 -39.62 21.88 -22.92
C GLY A 541 -41.01 21.32 -22.61
N LEU A 542 -41.24 20.84 -21.38
CA LEU A 542 -42.55 20.30 -20.99
C LEU A 542 -43.54 21.44 -20.71
N ALA A 543 -44.76 21.31 -21.23
CA ALA A 543 -45.85 22.25 -20.97
C ALA A 543 -46.54 21.95 -19.62
N LEU A 544 -45.82 22.17 -18.51
CA LEU A 544 -46.32 21.97 -17.14
C LEU A 544 -46.59 23.32 -16.46
N ASP A 545 -47.61 23.38 -15.61
CA ASP A 545 -47.85 24.54 -14.74
C ASP A 545 -47.08 24.44 -13.40
N ASP A 546 -47.04 25.54 -12.64
CA ASP A 546 -46.32 25.60 -11.35
C ASP A 546 -46.83 24.58 -10.31
N ARG A 547 -48.09 24.16 -10.40
CA ARG A 547 -48.67 23.17 -9.48
C ARG A 547 -48.21 21.77 -9.85
N GLU A 548 -48.21 21.44 -11.14
CA GLU A 548 -47.72 20.17 -11.67
C GLU A 548 -46.22 20.00 -11.40
N VAL A 549 -45.42 21.07 -11.57
CA VAL A 549 -44.00 21.10 -11.19
C VAL A 549 -43.83 20.86 -9.69
N ALA A 550 -44.64 21.50 -8.84
CA ALA A 550 -44.58 21.32 -7.40
C ALA A 550 -44.97 19.90 -6.96
N ASP A 551 -45.99 19.30 -7.59
CA ASP A 551 -46.45 17.94 -7.32
C ASP A 551 -45.43 16.90 -7.77
N LEU A 552 -44.81 17.08 -8.95
CA LEU A 552 -43.74 16.21 -9.42
C LEU A 552 -42.49 16.34 -8.56
N ARG A 553 -42.12 17.56 -8.14
CA ARG A 553 -41.04 17.77 -7.16
C ARG A 553 -41.35 17.08 -5.84
N LYS A 554 -42.58 17.14 -5.36
CA LYS A 554 -42.99 16.54 -4.09
C LYS A 554 -42.98 15.01 -4.14
N SER A 555 -43.42 14.40 -5.24
CA SER A 555 -43.41 12.94 -5.42
C SER A 555 -42.00 12.38 -5.61
N THR A 556 -41.13 13.12 -6.30
CA THR A 556 -39.72 12.78 -6.53
C THR A 556 -38.76 13.28 -5.43
N ASP A 557 -39.26 14.04 -4.45
CA ASP A 557 -38.50 14.68 -3.38
C ASP A 557 -37.34 15.57 -3.89
N GLY A 558 -37.50 16.16 -5.08
CA GLY A 558 -36.49 16.98 -5.76
C GLY A 558 -35.23 16.22 -6.18
N TRP A 559 -35.30 14.88 -6.26
CA TRP A 559 -34.20 14.03 -6.71
C TRP A 559 -33.98 14.18 -8.22
N VAL A 560 -32.82 14.72 -8.61
CA VAL A 560 -32.49 15.11 -10.00
C VAL A 560 -32.71 13.96 -10.99
N ALA A 561 -32.23 12.75 -10.68
CA ALA A 561 -32.40 11.61 -11.58
C ALA A 561 -33.85 11.12 -11.71
N ALA A 562 -34.69 11.22 -10.67
CA ALA A 562 -36.12 10.93 -10.81
C ALA A 562 -36.84 11.99 -11.63
N LEU A 563 -36.50 13.27 -11.46
CA LEU A 563 -37.05 14.33 -12.30
C LEU A 563 -36.66 14.13 -13.77
N GLN A 564 -35.42 13.70 -14.04
CA GLN A 564 -34.98 13.35 -15.38
C GLN A 564 -35.76 12.15 -15.93
N LEU A 565 -35.88 11.05 -15.19
CA LEU A 565 -36.66 9.88 -15.60
C LEU A 565 -38.14 10.24 -15.85
N ALA A 566 -38.75 11.04 -14.97
CA ALA A 566 -40.11 11.52 -15.14
C ALA A 566 -40.25 12.39 -16.38
N SER A 567 -39.29 13.27 -16.65
CA SER A 567 -39.30 14.10 -17.87
C SER A 567 -39.27 13.24 -19.14
N LEU A 568 -38.52 12.14 -19.15
CA LEU A 568 -38.46 11.22 -20.29
C LEU A 568 -39.77 10.45 -20.47
N SER A 569 -40.39 10.00 -19.37
CA SER A 569 -41.71 9.35 -19.43
C SER A 569 -42.82 10.29 -19.90
N LEU A 570 -42.72 11.59 -19.61
CA LEU A 570 -43.74 12.59 -19.94
C LEU A 570 -43.64 13.12 -21.39
N ARG A 571 -42.47 13.05 -22.03
CA ARG A 571 -42.24 13.61 -23.39
C ARG A 571 -43.14 13.02 -24.48
N ASN A 572 -43.67 11.80 -24.28
CA ASN A 572 -44.48 11.07 -25.26
C ASN A 572 -45.94 10.85 -24.83
N LEU A 573 -46.39 11.47 -23.74
CA LEU A 573 -47.76 11.34 -23.23
C LEU A 573 -48.62 12.53 -23.62
N GLU A 574 -49.86 12.27 -24.08
CA GLU A 574 -50.82 13.31 -24.42
C GLU A 574 -51.44 13.98 -23.17
N ASP A 575 -51.46 13.30 -22.01
CA ASP A 575 -51.96 13.82 -20.73
C ASP A 575 -50.95 13.61 -19.57
N PRO A 576 -50.11 14.62 -19.25
CA PRO A 576 -49.14 14.57 -18.16
C PRO A 576 -49.76 14.38 -16.76
N ALA A 577 -51.00 14.82 -16.55
CA ALA A 577 -51.63 14.87 -15.23
C ALA A 577 -51.95 13.47 -14.68
N GLU A 578 -52.30 12.53 -15.57
CA GLU A 578 -52.61 11.14 -15.19
C GLU A 578 -51.37 10.44 -14.59
N LEU A 579 -50.19 10.57 -15.22
CA LEU A 579 -48.95 9.98 -14.72
C LEU A 579 -48.52 10.61 -13.38
N ILE A 580 -48.60 11.95 -13.27
CA ILE A 580 -48.22 12.69 -12.04
C ILE A 580 -49.11 12.24 -10.86
N SER A 581 -50.39 11.96 -11.10
CA SER A 581 -51.31 11.45 -10.08
C SER A 581 -50.93 10.05 -9.58
N HIS A 582 -50.50 9.14 -10.48
CA HIS A 582 -50.10 7.77 -10.14
C HIS A 582 -48.77 7.68 -9.38
N LEU A 583 -47.88 8.66 -9.53
CA LEU A 583 -46.58 8.72 -8.84
C LEU A 583 -46.69 9.04 -7.34
N SER A 584 -47.87 9.45 -6.87
CA SER A 584 -48.12 9.82 -5.47
C SER A 584 -48.30 8.58 -4.58
N GLY A 585 -47.21 7.94 -4.11
CA GLY A 585 -47.42 6.79 -3.21
C GLY A 585 -46.26 6.08 -2.50
N ARG A 586 -45.01 6.00 -3.00
CA ARG A 586 -43.89 5.31 -2.31
C ARG A 586 -42.53 5.61 -2.98
N HIS A 587 -41.56 6.15 -2.23
CA HIS A 587 -40.33 6.78 -2.78
C HIS A 587 -39.32 5.89 -3.53
N ARG A 588 -39.25 4.57 -3.26
CA ARG A 588 -38.21 3.70 -3.87
C ARG A 588 -38.71 2.92 -5.10
N ALA A 589 -40.01 2.64 -5.16
CA ALA A 589 -40.64 2.02 -6.32
C ALA A 589 -40.71 2.97 -7.54
N ILE A 590 -40.64 4.29 -7.32
CA ILE A 590 -40.76 5.31 -8.38
C ILE A 590 -39.59 5.25 -9.36
N ALA A 591 -38.36 5.03 -8.90
CA ALA A 591 -37.18 4.96 -9.77
C ALA A 591 -37.23 3.77 -10.72
N GLU A 592 -37.53 2.58 -10.17
CA GLU A 592 -37.64 1.33 -10.92
C GLU A 592 -38.86 1.38 -11.86
N TYR A 593 -39.99 1.93 -11.39
CA TYR A 593 -41.18 2.13 -12.21
C TYR A 593 -40.92 3.08 -13.39
N LEU A 594 -40.27 4.21 -13.16
CA LEU A 594 -39.97 5.17 -14.24
C LEU A 594 -38.90 4.62 -15.20
N ALA A 595 -37.90 3.90 -14.70
CA ALA A 595 -36.93 3.21 -15.56
C ALA A 595 -37.60 2.13 -16.41
N GLU A 596 -38.48 1.33 -15.84
CA GLU A 596 -39.26 0.31 -16.58
C GLU A 596 -40.13 0.97 -17.66
N ASN A 597 -40.80 2.08 -17.34
CA ASN A 597 -41.61 2.81 -18.32
C ASN A 597 -40.75 3.34 -19.48
N VAL A 598 -39.57 3.93 -19.19
CA VAL A 598 -38.64 4.40 -20.24
C VAL A 598 -38.24 3.24 -21.14
N LEU A 599 -37.77 2.12 -20.57
CA LEU A 599 -37.31 0.98 -21.37
C LEU A 599 -38.43 0.29 -22.15
N SER A 600 -39.65 0.26 -21.62
CA SER A 600 -40.82 -0.34 -22.30
C SER A 600 -41.22 0.39 -23.59
N THR A 601 -40.77 1.64 -23.74
CA THR A 601 -41.02 2.47 -24.93
C THR A 601 -39.89 2.43 -25.96
N LEU A 602 -38.74 1.82 -25.63
CA LEU A 602 -37.59 1.74 -26.53
C LEU A 602 -37.78 0.65 -27.58
N GLU A 603 -37.19 0.86 -28.76
CA GLU A 603 -37.11 -0.20 -29.77
C GLU A 603 -36.33 -1.41 -29.24
N PRO A 604 -36.76 -2.66 -29.52
CA PRO A 604 -36.10 -3.86 -29.00
C PRO A 604 -34.60 -3.94 -29.31
N ARG A 605 -34.18 -3.40 -30.46
CA ARG A 605 -32.78 -3.33 -30.88
C ARG A 605 -31.95 -2.42 -29.98
N LEU A 606 -32.48 -1.25 -29.63
CA LEU A 606 -31.79 -0.27 -28.79
C LEU A 606 -31.71 -0.76 -27.33
N LEU A 607 -32.75 -1.44 -26.85
CA LEU A 607 -32.77 -2.06 -25.53
C LEU A 607 -31.70 -3.17 -25.40
N ASP A 608 -31.62 -4.10 -26.37
CA ASP A 608 -30.59 -5.15 -26.37
C ASP A 608 -29.17 -4.56 -26.44
N PHE A 609 -28.96 -3.53 -27.28
CA PHE A 609 -27.70 -2.80 -27.36
C PHE A 609 -27.29 -2.21 -26.00
N MET A 610 -28.22 -1.55 -25.31
CA MET A 610 -27.94 -0.94 -23.99
C MET A 610 -27.69 -1.99 -22.91
N LEU A 611 -28.44 -3.09 -22.89
CA LEU A 611 -28.24 -4.18 -21.94
C LEU A 611 -26.84 -4.78 -22.08
N ARG A 612 -26.42 -5.15 -23.30
CA ARG A 612 -25.11 -5.77 -23.56
C ARG A 612 -23.94 -4.82 -23.30
N THR A 613 -24.05 -3.56 -23.71
CA THR A 613 -22.98 -2.56 -23.50
C THR A 613 -22.86 -2.14 -22.03
N SER A 614 -23.92 -2.29 -21.23
CA SER A 614 -23.89 -1.94 -19.79
C SER A 614 -22.91 -2.78 -18.97
N ILE A 615 -22.44 -3.92 -19.47
CA ILE A 615 -21.56 -4.86 -18.75
C ILE A 615 -20.20 -4.24 -18.36
N THR A 616 -19.77 -3.22 -19.10
CA THR A 616 -18.50 -2.50 -18.86
C THR A 616 -18.77 -1.16 -18.18
N GLU A 617 -17.78 -0.60 -17.46
CA GLU A 617 -17.93 0.74 -16.84
C GLU A 617 -17.80 1.88 -17.85
N ARG A 618 -17.16 1.62 -19.00
CA ARG A 618 -16.94 2.55 -20.09
C ARG A 618 -17.02 1.80 -21.39
N ILE A 619 -17.57 2.44 -22.42
CA ILE A 619 -17.80 1.83 -23.72
C ILE A 619 -17.35 2.77 -24.83
N CYS A 620 -16.64 2.23 -25.82
CA CYS A 620 -16.35 2.92 -27.09
C CYS A 620 -16.99 2.14 -28.25
N ALA A 621 -17.04 2.72 -29.44
CA ALA A 621 -17.66 2.06 -30.60
C ALA A 621 -17.04 0.70 -30.93
N GLY A 622 -15.72 0.55 -30.80
CA GLY A 622 -15.02 -0.72 -31.07
C GLY A 622 -15.40 -1.81 -30.07
N LEU A 623 -15.44 -1.48 -28.79
CA LEU A 623 -15.85 -2.41 -27.73
C LEU A 623 -17.35 -2.73 -27.80
N ALA A 624 -18.19 -1.74 -28.13
CA ALA A 624 -19.62 -1.95 -28.34
C ALA A 624 -19.86 -2.94 -29.49
N ALA A 625 -19.17 -2.77 -30.62
CA ALA A 625 -19.26 -3.69 -31.75
C ALA A 625 -18.84 -5.12 -31.36
N ALA A 626 -17.80 -5.27 -30.53
CA ALA A 626 -17.37 -6.57 -30.02
C ALA A 626 -18.44 -7.22 -29.12
N LEU A 627 -19.11 -6.45 -28.26
CA LEU A 627 -20.11 -6.96 -27.31
C LEU A 627 -21.48 -7.25 -27.95
N THR A 628 -21.87 -6.48 -28.97
CA THR A 628 -23.22 -6.56 -29.57
C THR A 628 -23.24 -7.23 -30.93
N GLU A 629 -22.08 -7.43 -31.57
CA GLU A 629 -21.95 -7.91 -32.96
C GLU A 629 -22.70 -7.01 -33.97
N LEU A 630 -22.85 -5.72 -33.66
CA LEU A 630 -23.54 -4.76 -34.51
C LEU A 630 -22.55 -3.83 -35.23
N GLU A 631 -22.91 -3.45 -36.45
CA GLU A 631 -22.23 -2.40 -37.20
C GLU A 631 -22.71 -1.00 -36.77
N HIS A 632 -21.90 0.03 -37.05
CA HIS A 632 -22.21 1.44 -36.76
C HIS A 632 -22.50 1.77 -35.28
N CYS A 633 -21.82 1.10 -34.35
CA CYS A 633 -22.02 1.31 -32.90
C CYS A 633 -21.77 2.74 -32.40
N GLN A 634 -20.91 3.54 -33.07
CA GLN A 634 -20.73 4.95 -32.73
C GLN A 634 -22.04 5.74 -32.85
N ALA A 635 -22.77 5.56 -33.96
CA ALA A 635 -24.04 6.25 -34.18
C ALA A 635 -25.11 5.82 -33.17
N LEU A 636 -25.11 4.55 -32.75
CA LEU A 636 -26.01 4.06 -31.69
C LEU A 636 -25.66 4.66 -30.32
N LEU A 637 -24.38 4.80 -29.97
CA LEU A 637 -23.96 5.47 -28.73
C LEU A 637 -24.38 6.95 -28.73
N GLU A 638 -24.19 7.64 -29.86
CA GLU A 638 -24.65 9.02 -30.05
C GLU A 638 -26.18 9.14 -29.97
N GLU A 639 -26.92 8.19 -30.55
CA GLU A 639 -28.39 8.13 -30.46
C GLU A 639 -28.88 7.94 -29.01
N VAL A 640 -28.25 7.04 -28.24
CA VAL A 640 -28.56 6.83 -26.81
C VAL A 640 -28.26 8.10 -25.99
N GLU A 641 -27.15 8.78 -26.28
CA GLU A 641 -26.81 10.06 -25.66
C GLU A 641 -27.81 11.18 -26.02
N GLU A 642 -28.18 11.32 -27.29
CA GLU A 642 -29.13 12.33 -27.79
C GLU A 642 -30.54 12.14 -27.21
N CYS A 643 -30.95 10.88 -27.02
CA CYS A 643 -32.21 10.51 -26.38
C CYS A 643 -32.22 10.70 -24.84
N ASP A 644 -31.16 11.25 -24.24
CA ASP A 644 -30.99 11.48 -22.80
C ASP A 644 -31.11 10.18 -21.95
N LEU A 645 -30.83 9.01 -22.53
CA LEU A 645 -30.95 7.69 -21.88
C LEU A 645 -29.76 7.38 -20.94
N PHE A 646 -29.35 8.40 -20.18
CA PHE A 646 -28.32 8.31 -19.13
C PHE A 646 -26.95 7.83 -19.61
N LEU A 647 -26.63 7.91 -20.90
CA LEU A 647 -25.29 7.75 -21.44
C LEU A 647 -24.64 9.13 -21.62
N ARG A 648 -23.33 9.26 -21.36
CA ARG A 648 -22.57 10.50 -21.55
C ARG A 648 -21.18 10.22 -22.12
N ALA A 649 -20.70 11.08 -23.02
CA ALA A 649 -19.30 11.09 -23.44
C ALA A 649 -18.33 11.48 -22.31
N LEU A 650 -17.15 10.86 -22.30
CA LEU A 650 -16.08 11.06 -21.32
C LEU A 650 -14.92 11.91 -21.86
N ASP A 651 -14.87 12.14 -23.17
CA ASP A 651 -13.88 12.93 -23.87
C ASP A 651 -14.55 13.94 -24.82
N GLU A 652 -13.77 14.85 -25.40
CA GLU A 652 -14.28 15.88 -26.32
C GLU A 652 -14.51 15.29 -27.72
N GLU A 653 -13.71 14.28 -28.06
CA GLU A 653 -13.74 13.52 -29.31
C GLU A 653 -14.93 12.54 -29.40
N ARG A 654 -15.65 12.33 -28.28
CA ARG A 654 -16.77 11.39 -28.13
C ARG A 654 -16.41 9.95 -28.51
N GLU A 655 -15.21 9.51 -28.15
CA GLU A 655 -14.77 8.13 -28.36
C GLU A 655 -15.23 7.21 -27.23
N TRP A 656 -15.17 7.69 -25.99
CA TRP A 656 -15.56 6.93 -24.80
C TRP A 656 -16.83 7.46 -24.16
N PHE A 657 -17.72 6.54 -23.78
CA PHE A 657 -19.00 6.83 -23.14
C PHE A 657 -19.14 6.06 -21.82
N ARG A 658 -20.00 6.57 -20.92
CA ARG A 658 -20.34 5.91 -19.65
C ARG A 658 -21.82 6.08 -19.32
N TYR A 659 -22.46 4.98 -18.95
CA TYR A 659 -23.81 4.99 -18.39
C TYR A 659 -23.81 5.56 -16.96
N HIS A 660 -24.85 6.31 -16.61
CA HIS A 660 -25.07 6.73 -15.23
C HIS A 660 -25.24 5.50 -14.33
N HIS A 661 -24.50 5.46 -13.21
CA HIS A 661 -24.38 4.27 -12.36
C HIS A 661 -25.71 3.61 -11.97
N LEU A 662 -26.74 4.38 -11.59
CA LEU A 662 -28.04 3.80 -11.23
C LEU A 662 -28.73 3.09 -12.40
N PHE A 663 -28.58 3.65 -13.59
CA PHE A 663 -29.19 3.11 -14.79
C PHE A 663 -28.39 1.92 -15.30
N ALA A 664 -27.05 1.98 -15.25
CA ALA A 664 -26.18 0.84 -15.49
C ALA A 664 -26.47 -0.34 -14.55
N ASP A 665 -26.62 -0.09 -13.24
CA ASP A 665 -26.97 -1.11 -12.25
C ASP A 665 -28.34 -1.76 -12.56
N PHE A 666 -29.32 -0.94 -12.98
CA PHE A 666 -30.63 -1.43 -13.42
C PHE A 666 -30.52 -2.31 -14.67
N LEU A 667 -29.81 -1.85 -15.71
CA LEU A 667 -29.59 -2.59 -16.95
C LEU A 667 -28.85 -3.91 -16.69
N ARG A 668 -27.83 -3.92 -15.83
CA ARG A 668 -27.09 -5.13 -15.46
C ARG A 668 -27.96 -6.14 -14.72
N ARG A 669 -28.75 -5.70 -13.73
CA ARG A 669 -29.70 -6.58 -13.03
C ARG A 669 -30.73 -7.17 -13.98
N ARG A 670 -31.23 -6.37 -14.92
CA ARG A 670 -32.14 -6.86 -15.94
C ARG A 670 -31.46 -7.86 -16.86
N LEU A 671 -30.23 -7.60 -17.30
CA LEU A 671 -29.43 -8.54 -18.08
C LEU A 671 -29.21 -9.86 -17.32
N GLU A 672 -28.92 -9.80 -16.02
CA GLU A 672 -28.77 -10.98 -15.14
C GLU A 672 -30.08 -11.77 -14.99
N CYS A 673 -31.22 -11.09 -14.92
CA CYS A 673 -32.53 -11.74 -14.83
C CYS A 673 -33.02 -12.31 -16.17
N ASP A 674 -32.94 -11.53 -17.24
CA ASP A 674 -33.50 -11.86 -18.55
C ASP A 674 -32.57 -12.78 -19.36
N TYR A 675 -31.24 -12.64 -19.20
CA TYR A 675 -30.21 -13.35 -19.95
C TYR A 675 -29.01 -13.82 -19.10
N PRO A 676 -29.23 -14.60 -18.01
CA PRO A 676 -28.17 -15.01 -17.09
C PRO A 676 -26.99 -15.71 -17.78
N ASP A 677 -27.27 -16.53 -18.80
CA ASP A 677 -26.25 -17.30 -19.53
C ASP A 677 -25.31 -16.43 -20.38
N GLN A 678 -25.71 -15.18 -20.71
CA GLN A 678 -24.91 -14.28 -21.55
C GLN A 678 -23.92 -13.42 -20.76
N VAL A 679 -24.15 -13.21 -19.46
CA VAL A 679 -23.33 -12.32 -18.61
C VAL A 679 -21.85 -12.72 -18.63
N SER A 680 -21.55 -13.99 -18.36
CA SER A 680 -20.17 -14.50 -18.41
C SER A 680 -19.56 -14.49 -19.81
N ALA A 681 -20.37 -14.65 -20.87
CA ALA A 681 -19.88 -14.56 -22.25
C ALA A 681 -19.48 -13.12 -22.61
N LEU A 682 -20.29 -12.13 -22.23
CA LEU A 682 -20.00 -10.71 -22.46
C LEU A 682 -18.75 -10.26 -21.69
N HIS A 683 -18.57 -10.69 -20.43
CA HIS A 683 -17.34 -10.42 -19.69
C HIS A 683 -16.10 -11.02 -20.36
N ARG A 684 -16.18 -12.24 -20.92
CA ARG A 684 -15.09 -12.85 -21.69
C ARG A 684 -14.74 -12.05 -22.94
N THR A 685 -15.74 -11.61 -23.69
CA THR A 685 -15.53 -10.77 -24.89
C THR A 685 -14.89 -9.44 -24.53
N ALA A 686 -15.34 -8.78 -23.45
CA ALA A 686 -14.71 -7.56 -22.96
C ALA A 686 -13.25 -7.79 -22.56
N ALA A 687 -12.96 -8.87 -21.83
CA ALA A 687 -11.59 -9.20 -21.40
C ALA A 687 -10.64 -9.41 -22.57
N LEU A 688 -11.08 -10.11 -23.61
CA LEU A 688 -10.34 -10.30 -24.86
C LEU A 688 -10.03 -8.96 -25.53
N TRP A 689 -11.06 -8.11 -25.69
CA TRP A 689 -10.90 -6.81 -26.32
C TRP A 689 -9.91 -5.92 -25.55
N PHE A 690 -10.00 -5.86 -24.22
CA PHE A 690 -9.08 -5.06 -23.41
C PHE A 690 -7.63 -5.57 -23.49
N ALA A 691 -7.43 -6.89 -23.51
CA ALA A 691 -6.10 -7.48 -23.68
C ALA A 691 -5.48 -7.10 -25.04
N ASP A 692 -6.26 -7.16 -26.13
CA ASP A 692 -5.81 -6.78 -27.47
C ASP A 692 -5.43 -5.30 -27.61
N HIS A 693 -5.88 -4.45 -26.68
CA HIS A 693 -5.60 -3.01 -26.65
C HIS A 693 -4.60 -2.60 -25.54
N ALA A 694 -3.87 -3.56 -24.97
CA ALA A 694 -2.88 -3.35 -23.90
C ALA A 694 -3.43 -2.72 -22.60
N LEU A 695 -4.74 -2.90 -22.35
CA LEU A 695 -5.41 -2.48 -21.11
C LEU A 695 -5.48 -3.67 -20.15
N LEU A 696 -4.32 -4.04 -19.60
CA LEU A 696 -4.13 -5.27 -18.85
C LEU A 696 -4.98 -5.33 -17.57
N SER A 697 -5.15 -4.20 -16.88
CA SER A 697 -5.93 -4.14 -15.63
C SER A 697 -7.40 -4.48 -15.88
N GLU A 698 -8.03 -3.85 -16.87
CA GLU A 698 -9.42 -4.12 -17.25
C GLU A 698 -9.60 -5.54 -17.80
N ALA A 699 -8.61 -6.07 -18.53
CA ALA A 699 -8.65 -7.44 -19.03
C ALA A 699 -8.66 -8.48 -17.90
N VAL A 700 -7.86 -8.25 -16.85
CA VAL A 700 -7.84 -9.09 -15.63
C VAL A 700 -9.16 -9.00 -14.88
N ASP A 701 -9.69 -7.80 -14.68
CA ASP A 701 -10.96 -7.56 -13.98
C ASP A 701 -12.15 -8.25 -14.67
N HIS A 702 -12.25 -8.11 -15.98
CA HIS A 702 -13.32 -8.74 -16.76
C HIS A 702 -13.16 -10.26 -16.81
N SER A 703 -11.94 -10.79 -16.83
CA SER A 703 -11.70 -12.24 -16.71
C SER A 703 -12.17 -12.78 -15.36
N LEU A 704 -11.87 -12.06 -14.27
CA LEU A 704 -12.32 -12.43 -12.92
C LEU A 704 -13.85 -12.36 -12.79
N LYS A 705 -14.51 -11.34 -13.35
CA LYS A 705 -15.98 -11.20 -13.39
C LYS A 705 -16.66 -12.28 -14.22
N ALA A 706 -16.01 -12.77 -15.28
CA ALA A 706 -16.48 -13.92 -16.04
C ALA A 706 -16.42 -15.25 -15.24
N GLY A 707 -15.65 -15.28 -14.14
CA GLY A 707 -15.32 -16.50 -13.40
C GLY A 707 -14.04 -17.20 -13.87
N ASP A 708 -13.35 -16.65 -14.88
CA ASP A 708 -12.19 -17.24 -15.55
C ASP A 708 -10.88 -16.82 -14.86
N ARG A 709 -10.68 -17.28 -13.62
CA ARG A 709 -9.50 -16.97 -12.80
C ARG A 709 -8.19 -17.39 -13.47
N GLU A 710 -8.22 -18.50 -14.21
CA GLU A 710 -7.03 -19.01 -14.90
C GLU A 710 -6.62 -18.12 -16.07
N ARG A 711 -7.59 -17.59 -16.81
CA ARG A 711 -7.31 -16.66 -17.91
C ARG A 711 -6.74 -15.34 -17.39
N ALA A 712 -7.26 -14.85 -16.25
CA ALA A 712 -6.71 -13.66 -15.59
C ALA A 712 -5.24 -13.85 -15.19
N ALA A 713 -4.90 -15.04 -14.68
CA ALA A 713 -3.53 -15.39 -14.35
C ALA A 713 -2.63 -15.50 -15.59
N GLU A 714 -3.10 -16.14 -16.67
CA GLU A 714 -2.38 -16.25 -17.95
C GLU A 714 -2.04 -14.87 -18.56
N LEU A 715 -2.96 -13.90 -18.46
CA LEU A 715 -2.72 -12.54 -18.93
C LEU A 715 -1.55 -11.87 -18.20
N ILE A 716 -1.48 -12.04 -16.87
CA ILE A 716 -0.39 -11.48 -16.05
C ILE A 716 0.91 -12.22 -16.31
N GLU A 717 0.89 -13.54 -16.47
CA GLU A 717 2.09 -14.33 -16.81
C GLU A 717 2.68 -13.92 -18.17
N ALA A 718 1.83 -13.57 -19.14
CA ALA A 718 2.24 -13.16 -20.48
C ALA A 718 2.93 -11.78 -20.50
N HIS A 719 2.47 -10.82 -19.70
CA HIS A 719 2.92 -9.43 -19.76
C HIS A 719 3.75 -8.99 -18.53
N GLY A 720 3.78 -9.78 -17.45
CA GLY A 720 4.40 -9.38 -16.20
C GLY A 720 5.91 -9.14 -16.30
N MET A 721 6.60 -9.85 -17.20
CA MET A 721 8.03 -9.64 -17.43
C MET A 721 8.31 -8.29 -18.12
N GLU A 722 7.44 -7.88 -19.05
CA GLU A 722 7.56 -6.58 -19.71
C GLU A 722 7.48 -5.43 -18.70
N LEU A 723 6.61 -5.54 -17.69
CA LEU A 723 6.52 -4.58 -16.59
C LEU A 723 7.84 -4.50 -15.80
N ILE A 724 8.48 -5.63 -15.49
CA ILE A 724 9.79 -5.65 -14.81
C ILE A 724 10.88 -5.01 -15.68
N GLU A 725 10.92 -5.33 -16.97
CA GLU A 725 11.91 -4.80 -17.91
C GLU A 725 11.84 -3.27 -18.05
N HIS A 726 10.66 -2.69 -17.83
CA HIS A 726 10.39 -1.24 -17.84
C HIS A 726 10.35 -0.62 -16.43
N SER A 727 10.83 -1.31 -15.40
CA SER A 727 10.88 -0.80 -14.02
C SER A 727 9.52 -0.51 -13.36
N GLN A 728 8.46 -1.26 -13.72
CA GLN A 728 7.08 -1.10 -13.22
C GLN A 728 6.68 -2.22 -12.24
N MET A 729 7.59 -2.60 -11.33
CA MET A 729 7.39 -3.70 -10.38
C MET A 729 6.18 -3.49 -9.46
N SER A 730 5.93 -2.25 -9.03
CA SER A 730 4.80 -1.88 -8.16
C SER A 730 3.44 -2.15 -8.83
N THR A 731 3.35 -1.87 -10.13
CA THR A 731 2.15 -2.15 -10.96
C THR A 731 1.91 -3.66 -11.06
N LEU A 732 2.97 -4.45 -11.29
CA LEU A 732 2.89 -5.91 -11.34
C LEU A 732 2.39 -6.51 -10.02
N LEU A 733 2.91 -6.04 -8.87
CA LEU A 733 2.46 -6.48 -7.55
C LEU A 733 0.97 -6.21 -7.34
N GLY A 734 0.49 -5.03 -7.75
CA GLY A 734 -0.93 -4.69 -7.65
C GLY A 734 -1.85 -5.53 -8.55
N LEU A 735 -1.41 -5.88 -9.78
CA LEU A 735 -2.16 -6.81 -10.64
C LEU A 735 -2.26 -8.22 -10.03
N ILE A 736 -1.14 -8.73 -9.50
CA ILE A 736 -1.13 -10.05 -8.84
C ILE A 736 -2.00 -10.04 -7.59
N ALA A 737 -2.06 -8.93 -6.85
CA ALA A 737 -2.91 -8.79 -5.66
C ALA A 737 -4.43 -8.93 -5.95
N LYS A 738 -4.87 -8.72 -7.20
CA LYS A 738 -6.26 -8.94 -7.63
C LYS A 738 -6.63 -10.43 -7.72
N LEU A 739 -5.64 -11.31 -7.92
CA LEU A 739 -5.88 -12.73 -8.09
C LEU A 739 -6.11 -13.44 -6.75
N PRO A 740 -6.93 -14.50 -6.71
CA PRO A 740 -7.04 -15.33 -5.52
C PRO A 740 -5.69 -15.97 -5.17
N LYS A 741 -5.28 -15.89 -3.90
CA LYS A 741 -4.01 -16.46 -3.42
C LYS A 741 -3.79 -17.93 -3.82
N ALA A 742 -4.85 -18.74 -3.84
CA ALA A 742 -4.77 -20.14 -4.26
C ALA A 742 -4.30 -20.31 -5.73
N VAL A 743 -4.74 -19.42 -6.63
CA VAL A 743 -4.33 -19.42 -8.04
C VAL A 743 -2.87 -18.96 -8.16
N VAL A 744 -2.51 -17.89 -7.44
CA VAL A 744 -1.15 -17.34 -7.42
C VAL A 744 -0.15 -18.36 -6.87
N SER A 745 -0.46 -19.05 -5.77
CA SER A 745 0.41 -20.06 -5.16
C SER A 745 0.51 -21.36 -5.97
N ALA A 746 -0.49 -21.67 -6.80
CA ALA A 746 -0.47 -22.85 -7.65
C ALA A 746 0.38 -22.68 -8.92
N ARG A 747 0.61 -21.43 -9.36
CA ARG A 747 1.28 -21.12 -10.63
C ARG A 747 2.71 -20.64 -10.40
N SER A 748 3.67 -21.47 -10.80
CA SER A 748 5.12 -21.20 -10.65
C SER A 748 5.57 -19.89 -11.33
N ARG A 749 5.06 -19.59 -12.53
CA ARG A 749 5.42 -18.37 -13.28
C ARG A 749 5.05 -17.08 -12.54
N LEU A 750 3.87 -17.03 -11.92
CA LEU A 750 3.47 -15.89 -11.08
C LEU A 750 4.35 -15.76 -9.84
N GLN A 751 4.77 -16.88 -9.24
CA GLN A 751 5.69 -16.86 -8.10
C GLN A 751 7.09 -16.36 -8.49
N ILE A 752 7.57 -16.70 -9.69
CA ILE A 752 8.85 -16.18 -10.22
C ILE A 752 8.75 -14.66 -10.43
N LEU A 753 7.65 -14.16 -11.02
CA LEU A 753 7.40 -12.73 -11.19
C LEU A 753 7.36 -11.98 -9.85
N LEU A 754 6.72 -12.55 -8.83
CA LEU A 754 6.77 -12.02 -7.46
C LEU A 754 8.19 -11.99 -6.90
N GLY A 755 8.96 -13.07 -7.12
CA GLY A 755 10.35 -13.16 -6.71
C GLY A 755 11.21 -12.05 -7.31
N TRP A 756 11.09 -11.80 -8.62
CA TRP A 756 11.77 -10.70 -9.30
C TRP A 756 11.35 -9.33 -8.73
N ALA A 757 10.05 -9.07 -8.61
CA ALA A 757 9.55 -7.79 -8.12
C ALA A 757 10.06 -7.48 -6.70
N HIS A 758 9.98 -8.46 -5.79
CA HIS A 758 10.45 -8.28 -4.40
C HIS A 758 11.96 -8.11 -4.29
N VAL A 759 12.76 -8.87 -5.06
CA VAL A 759 14.22 -8.71 -5.05
C VAL A 759 14.65 -7.34 -5.57
N LEU A 760 14.05 -6.89 -6.67
CA LEU A 760 14.46 -5.65 -7.34
C LEU A 760 13.98 -4.39 -6.63
N LEU A 761 12.88 -4.48 -5.88
CA LEU A 761 12.40 -3.40 -4.99
C LEU A 761 13.08 -3.42 -3.61
N HIS A 762 14.07 -4.29 -3.38
CA HIS A 762 14.74 -4.43 -2.08
C HIS A 762 13.79 -4.73 -0.91
N HIS A 763 12.67 -5.40 -1.18
CA HIS A 763 11.78 -5.85 -0.11
C HIS A 763 12.49 -6.87 0.77
N ARG A 764 11.92 -7.13 1.96
CA ARG A 764 12.56 -8.03 2.91
C ARG A 764 12.80 -9.43 2.30
N PRO A 765 13.95 -10.07 2.57
CA PRO A 765 14.31 -11.34 1.95
C PRO A 765 13.24 -12.43 2.12
N GLU A 766 12.45 -12.40 3.20
CA GLU A 766 11.41 -13.38 3.47
C GLU A 766 10.34 -13.43 2.37
N ALA A 767 10.00 -12.30 1.75
CA ALA A 767 9.01 -12.24 0.67
C ALA A 767 9.51 -12.98 -0.58
N THR A 768 10.75 -12.73 -0.98
CA THR A 768 11.42 -13.46 -2.06
C THR A 768 11.52 -14.94 -1.74
N HIS A 769 11.98 -15.31 -0.54
CA HIS A 769 12.12 -16.72 -0.16
C HIS A 769 10.77 -17.45 -0.17
N ALA A 770 9.70 -16.82 0.32
CA ALA A 770 8.36 -17.40 0.30
C ALA A 770 7.85 -17.65 -1.14
N ALA A 771 8.13 -16.71 -2.05
CA ALA A 771 7.80 -16.86 -3.46
C ALA A 771 8.57 -18.03 -4.10
N LEU A 772 9.87 -18.13 -3.86
CA LEU A 772 10.72 -19.20 -4.42
C LEU A 772 10.39 -20.59 -3.86
N GLU A 773 10.05 -20.71 -2.58
CA GLU A 773 9.56 -21.98 -2.00
C GLU A 773 8.21 -22.41 -2.59
N SER A 774 7.37 -21.44 -2.95
CA SER A 774 6.12 -21.69 -3.65
C SER A 774 6.35 -22.19 -5.08
N VAL A 775 7.38 -21.69 -5.79
CA VAL A 775 7.79 -22.22 -7.12
C VAL A 775 8.12 -23.70 -7.02
N LYS A 776 8.97 -24.10 -6.06
CA LYS A 776 9.36 -25.50 -5.87
C LYS A 776 8.16 -26.39 -5.60
N SER A 777 7.24 -25.91 -4.76
CA SER A 777 6.02 -26.62 -4.40
C SER A 777 5.07 -26.78 -5.59
N ALA A 778 4.90 -25.74 -6.42
CA ALA A 778 4.07 -25.77 -7.62
C ALA A 778 4.60 -26.76 -8.66
N LEU A 779 5.90 -26.68 -8.99
CA LEU A 779 6.54 -27.55 -9.99
C LEU A 779 6.57 -29.03 -9.57
N THR A 780 6.64 -29.32 -8.27
CA THR A 780 6.54 -30.69 -7.76
C THR A 780 5.14 -31.29 -8.02
N ARG A 781 4.09 -30.46 -8.02
CA ARG A 781 2.70 -30.89 -8.24
C ARG A 781 2.36 -31.10 -9.72
N GLU A 782 3.01 -30.36 -10.62
CA GLU A 782 2.76 -30.42 -12.08
C GLU A 782 3.41 -31.63 -12.78
N GLY A 783 4.35 -32.33 -12.12
CA GLY A 783 5.08 -33.47 -12.68
C GLY A 783 6.40 -33.04 -13.32
N SER A 784 7.50 -33.23 -12.59
CA SER A 784 8.75 -32.47 -12.74
C SER A 784 9.72 -32.91 -13.85
N HIS A 785 9.26 -33.18 -15.08
CA HIS A 785 10.17 -33.67 -16.15
C HIS A 785 10.06 -32.94 -17.50
N SER A 786 9.49 -31.73 -17.54
CA SER A 786 9.54 -30.89 -18.75
C SER A 786 10.76 -29.95 -18.74
N THR A 787 11.31 -29.64 -19.92
CA THR A 787 12.38 -28.64 -20.07
C THR A 787 11.95 -27.26 -19.56
N ASP A 788 10.67 -26.91 -19.66
CA ASP A 788 10.12 -25.66 -19.11
C ASP A 788 10.16 -25.63 -17.58
N ALA A 789 9.90 -26.74 -16.89
CA ALA A 789 9.99 -26.82 -15.43
C ALA A 789 11.44 -26.68 -14.95
N GLU A 790 12.41 -27.24 -15.68
CA GLU A 790 13.82 -27.03 -15.41
C GLU A 790 14.21 -25.55 -15.60
N ASP A 791 13.81 -24.94 -16.70
CA ASP A 791 14.12 -23.54 -17.01
C ASP A 791 13.49 -22.58 -15.98
N GLN A 792 12.30 -22.87 -15.47
CA GLN A 792 11.67 -22.12 -14.38
C GLN A 792 12.41 -22.29 -13.04
N MET A 793 12.93 -23.48 -12.73
CA MET A 793 13.78 -23.69 -11.55
C MET A 793 15.10 -22.93 -11.66
N LEU A 794 15.68 -22.87 -12.87
CA LEU A 794 16.88 -22.08 -13.15
C LEU A 794 16.62 -20.59 -12.96
N GLU A 795 15.51 -20.08 -13.48
CA GLU A 795 15.11 -18.69 -13.28
C GLU A 795 14.89 -18.38 -11.78
N ALA A 796 14.23 -19.27 -11.04
CA ALA A 796 14.04 -19.12 -9.59
C ALA A 796 15.38 -19.13 -8.81
N SER A 797 16.32 -20.01 -9.21
CA SER A 797 17.69 -20.04 -8.66
C SER A 797 18.44 -18.74 -8.95
N LEU A 798 18.25 -18.17 -10.15
CA LEU A 798 18.84 -16.88 -10.51
C LEU A 798 18.26 -15.74 -9.68
N VAL A 799 16.95 -15.68 -9.44
CA VAL A 799 16.32 -14.69 -8.54
C VAL A 799 16.96 -14.74 -7.15
N GLN A 800 17.21 -15.94 -6.62
CA GLN A 800 17.90 -16.11 -5.35
C GLN A 800 19.35 -15.58 -5.40
N ALA A 801 20.08 -15.86 -6.48
CA ALA A 801 21.44 -15.37 -6.67
C ALA A 801 21.49 -13.83 -6.77
N VAL A 802 20.51 -13.19 -7.42
CA VAL A 802 20.38 -11.73 -7.44
C VAL A 802 20.10 -11.19 -6.04
N GLY A 803 19.23 -11.86 -5.25
CA GLY A 803 19.01 -11.50 -3.85
C GLY A 803 20.28 -11.57 -2.98
N ASP A 804 21.12 -12.60 -3.18
CA ASP A 804 22.41 -12.74 -2.49
C ASP A 804 23.42 -11.66 -2.94
N LEU A 805 23.43 -11.31 -4.23
CA LEU A 805 24.21 -10.19 -4.76
C LEU A 805 23.85 -8.89 -4.04
N PHE A 806 22.56 -8.58 -3.89
CA PHE A 806 22.10 -7.39 -3.16
C PHE A 806 22.43 -7.44 -1.66
N ALA A 807 22.55 -8.64 -1.09
CA ALA A 807 22.93 -8.84 0.31
C ALA A 807 24.45 -8.92 0.54
N ASP A 808 25.27 -8.58 -0.47
CA ASP A 808 26.74 -8.61 -0.43
C ASP A 808 27.33 -10.03 -0.19
N ARG A 809 26.69 -11.07 -0.70
CA ARG A 809 27.14 -12.48 -0.60
C ARG A 809 27.58 -13.03 -1.95
N VAL A 810 28.85 -13.39 -2.07
CA VAL A 810 29.47 -13.89 -3.34
C VAL A 810 29.56 -15.42 -3.41
N GLU A 811 29.51 -16.13 -2.29
CA GLU A 811 29.71 -17.57 -2.26
C GLU A 811 28.63 -18.33 -3.06
N GLY A 812 29.05 -19.04 -4.11
CA GLY A 812 28.18 -19.92 -4.92
C GLY A 812 27.28 -19.20 -5.93
N LEU A 813 27.48 -17.90 -6.21
CA LEU A 813 26.64 -17.14 -7.16
C LEU A 813 26.71 -17.70 -8.59
N PHE A 814 27.92 -17.93 -9.10
CA PHE A 814 28.18 -18.42 -10.45
C PHE A 814 27.66 -19.84 -10.62
N GLU A 815 27.77 -20.70 -9.61
CA GLU A 815 27.21 -22.05 -9.69
C GLU A 815 25.69 -21.98 -9.96
N ARG A 816 24.99 -21.07 -9.28
CA ARG A 816 23.54 -20.86 -9.45
C ARG A 816 23.16 -20.16 -10.75
N ALA A 817 24.04 -19.33 -11.32
CA ALA A 817 23.79 -18.61 -12.58
C ALA A 817 24.32 -19.35 -13.83
N SER A 818 25.30 -20.25 -13.67
CA SER A 818 26.06 -20.85 -14.77
C SER A 818 25.19 -21.68 -15.71
N GLU A 819 24.22 -22.43 -15.16
CA GLU A 819 23.34 -23.23 -15.99
C GLU A 819 22.43 -22.36 -16.86
N CYS A 820 21.98 -21.20 -16.37
CA CYS A 820 21.24 -20.22 -17.17
C CYS A 820 22.05 -19.73 -18.39
N LEU A 821 23.35 -19.48 -18.20
CA LEU A 821 24.25 -19.03 -19.27
C LEU A 821 24.45 -20.09 -20.37
N THR A 822 24.21 -21.37 -20.05
CA THR A 822 24.31 -22.47 -21.03
C THR A 822 23.02 -22.73 -21.81
N ARG A 823 21.90 -22.10 -21.42
CA ARG A 823 20.58 -22.27 -22.06
C ARG A 823 20.02 -20.98 -22.68
N PRO A 824 20.80 -20.19 -23.45
CA PRO A 824 20.33 -18.91 -23.97
C PRO A 824 19.24 -19.00 -25.06
N GLU A 825 19.03 -20.19 -25.62
CA GLU A 825 18.00 -20.44 -26.64
C GLU A 825 16.62 -20.75 -26.04
N THR A 826 16.56 -21.24 -24.79
CA THR A 826 15.30 -21.59 -24.13
C THR A 826 14.87 -20.53 -23.10
N LEU A 827 15.84 -19.87 -22.46
CA LEU A 827 15.58 -18.81 -21.50
C LEU A 827 15.32 -17.46 -22.18
N ARG A 828 14.56 -16.60 -21.47
CA ARG A 828 14.28 -15.23 -21.90
C ARG A 828 15.57 -14.39 -21.94
N PRO A 829 15.73 -13.46 -22.90
CA PRO A 829 16.92 -12.60 -22.99
C PRO A 829 17.24 -11.85 -21.69
N PHE A 830 16.20 -11.40 -20.97
CA PHE A 830 16.36 -10.78 -19.66
C PHE A 830 17.05 -11.69 -18.63
N VAL A 831 16.63 -12.97 -18.55
CA VAL A 831 17.17 -13.95 -17.60
C VAL A 831 18.64 -14.24 -17.92
N VAL A 832 18.97 -14.40 -19.20
CA VAL A 832 20.36 -14.60 -19.65
C VAL A 832 21.23 -13.40 -19.31
N SER A 833 20.71 -12.19 -19.55
CA SER A 833 21.39 -10.92 -19.25
C SER A 833 21.61 -10.75 -17.75
N ALA A 834 20.61 -11.06 -16.93
CA ALA A 834 20.72 -11.03 -15.47
C ALA A 834 21.72 -12.10 -14.95
N ALA A 835 21.77 -13.29 -15.56
CA ALA A 835 22.76 -14.31 -15.23
C ALA A 835 24.19 -13.85 -15.56
N ALA A 836 24.37 -13.14 -16.67
CA ALA A 836 25.66 -12.55 -17.03
C ALA A 836 26.08 -11.46 -16.04
N ASN A 837 25.12 -10.66 -15.54
CA ASN A 837 25.37 -9.68 -14.48
C ASN A 837 25.85 -10.33 -13.18
N VAL A 838 25.20 -11.42 -12.75
CA VAL A 838 25.63 -12.20 -11.57
C VAL A 838 27.03 -12.79 -11.78
N ALA A 839 27.31 -13.34 -12.96
CA ALA A 839 28.64 -13.89 -13.29
C ALA A 839 29.73 -12.81 -13.34
N SER A 840 29.43 -11.62 -13.88
CA SER A 840 30.33 -10.48 -13.87
C SER A 840 30.62 -9.99 -12.46
N PHE A 841 29.59 -9.89 -11.61
CA PHE A 841 29.74 -9.53 -10.20
C PHE A 841 30.66 -10.51 -9.47
N GLU A 842 30.41 -11.82 -9.56
CA GLU A 842 31.31 -12.81 -8.95
C GLU A 842 32.74 -12.71 -9.49
N ALA A 843 32.92 -12.54 -10.80
CA ALA A 843 34.24 -12.40 -11.41
C ALA A 843 35.01 -11.19 -10.87
N ILE A 844 34.34 -10.04 -10.68
CA ILE A 844 34.92 -8.85 -10.03
C ILE A 844 35.44 -9.19 -8.64
N TYR A 845 34.66 -9.91 -7.83
CA TYR A 845 35.01 -10.28 -6.46
C TYR A 845 35.85 -11.56 -6.33
N ARG A 846 36.16 -12.22 -7.44
CA ARG A 846 37.29 -13.15 -7.56
C ARG A 846 38.53 -12.48 -8.13
N PHE A 847 38.48 -11.17 -8.37
CA PHE A 847 39.53 -10.35 -8.97
C PHE A 847 39.91 -10.76 -10.41
N ASP A 848 38.99 -11.45 -11.11
CA ASP A 848 39.10 -11.79 -12.53
C ASP A 848 38.30 -10.78 -13.38
N PHE A 849 38.82 -9.55 -13.43
CA PHE A 849 38.19 -8.43 -14.12
C PHE A 849 38.08 -8.64 -15.65
N ASP A 850 38.96 -9.45 -16.25
CA ASP A 850 38.89 -9.79 -17.66
C ASP A 850 37.72 -10.72 -17.95
N SER A 851 37.47 -11.72 -17.09
CA SER A 851 36.26 -12.53 -17.20
C SER A 851 34.99 -11.70 -16.97
N ALA A 852 35.00 -10.75 -16.03
CA ALA A 852 33.84 -9.88 -15.80
C ALA A 852 33.43 -9.11 -17.07
N ARG A 853 34.40 -8.56 -17.82
CA ARG A 853 34.16 -7.88 -19.10
C ARG A 853 33.75 -8.83 -20.21
N ARG A 854 34.41 -10.00 -20.33
CA ARG A 854 34.05 -11.02 -21.33
C ARG A 854 32.60 -11.49 -21.18
N TRP A 855 32.10 -11.62 -19.96
CA TRP A 855 30.69 -11.96 -19.73
C TRP A 855 29.74 -10.90 -20.28
N GLN A 856 30.08 -9.62 -20.12
CA GLN A 856 29.25 -8.53 -20.65
C GLN A 856 29.35 -8.40 -22.16
N GLU A 857 30.52 -8.60 -22.75
CA GLU A 857 30.69 -8.68 -24.21
C GLU A 857 29.87 -9.85 -24.80
N TRP A 858 29.87 -11.00 -24.14
CA TRP A 858 29.06 -12.15 -24.52
C TRP A 858 27.56 -11.89 -24.38
N ALA A 859 27.15 -11.10 -23.38
CA ALA A 859 25.75 -10.79 -23.11
C ALA A 859 25.12 -9.76 -24.07
N LEU A 860 25.92 -8.99 -24.82
CA LEU A 860 25.45 -7.91 -25.71
C LEU A 860 24.28 -8.30 -26.64
N PRO A 861 24.30 -9.46 -27.34
CA PRO A 861 23.18 -9.84 -28.22
C PRO A 861 21.87 -10.10 -27.45
N TYR A 862 21.94 -10.44 -26.18
CA TYR A 862 20.77 -10.67 -25.32
C TYR A 862 20.27 -9.36 -24.69
N HIS A 863 21.19 -8.46 -24.35
CA HIS A 863 20.86 -7.09 -23.96
C HIS A 863 20.02 -6.39 -25.03
N GLU A 864 20.43 -6.47 -26.30
CA GLU A 864 19.72 -5.86 -27.45
C GLU A 864 18.32 -6.46 -27.72
N ARG A 865 18.07 -7.69 -27.24
CA ARG A 865 16.79 -8.41 -27.43
C ARG A 865 15.83 -8.25 -26.25
N THR A 866 16.26 -7.63 -25.16
CA THR A 866 15.40 -7.34 -24.01
C THR A 866 14.47 -6.18 -24.36
N SER A 867 13.21 -6.21 -23.93
CA SER A 867 12.23 -5.17 -24.26
C SER A 867 12.51 -3.85 -23.54
N GLY A 868 13.09 -3.90 -22.34
CA GLY A 868 13.40 -2.73 -21.53
C GLY A 868 14.84 -2.72 -20.99
N PRO A 869 15.38 -1.54 -20.63
CA PRO A 869 16.80 -1.34 -20.36
C PRO A 869 17.24 -1.72 -18.92
N PHE A 870 16.32 -2.19 -18.06
CA PHE A 870 16.58 -2.33 -16.61
C PHE A 870 17.76 -3.25 -16.27
N THR A 871 17.81 -4.47 -16.80
CA THR A 871 18.95 -5.38 -16.51
C THR A 871 20.23 -4.98 -17.27
N VAL A 872 20.08 -4.28 -18.39
CA VAL A 872 21.18 -3.95 -19.30
C VAL A 872 22.13 -2.92 -18.69
N TRP A 873 21.60 -1.89 -18.01
CA TRP A 873 22.45 -0.86 -17.42
C TRP A 873 23.34 -1.43 -16.30
N TYR A 874 22.86 -2.43 -15.54
CA TYR A 874 23.68 -3.15 -14.56
C TYR A 874 24.88 -3.86 -15.20
N GLY A 875 24.71 -4.38 -16.42
CA GLY A 875 25.81 -4.99 -17.18
C GLY A 875 26.93 -4.00 -17.48
N PHE A 876 26.58 -2.82 -17.98
CA PHE A 876 27.52 -1.72 -18.20
C PHE A 876 28.14 -1.21 -16.89
N PHE A 877 27.37 -1.13 -15.82
CA PHE A 877 27.87 -0.77 -14.49
C PHE A 877 28.98 -1.73 -14.02
N PHE A 878 28.78 -3.06 -14.11
CA PHE A 878 29.79 -4.04 -13.71
C PHE A 878 31.02 -4.02 -14.63
N ALA A 879 30.84 -3.87 -15.94
CA ALA A 879 31.97 -3.68 -16.87
C ALA A 879 32.80 -2.43 -16.52
N GLY A 880 32.13 -1.34 -16.12
CA GLY A 880 32.77 -0.11 -15.65
C GLY A 880 33.59 -0.31 -14.37
N ILE A 881 33.06 -1.04 -13.38
CA ILE A 881 33.81 -1.38 -12.15
C ILE A 881 35.07 -2.17 -12.50
N ALA A 882 34.95 -3.21 -13.34
CA ALA A 882 36.08 -4.04 -13.74
C ALA A 882 37.18 -3.23 -14.46
N ALA A 883 36.79 -2.36 -15.41
CA ALA A 883 37.72 -1.47 -16.10
C ALA A 883 38.42 -0.49 -15.15
N ARG A 884 37.67 0.08 -14.19
CA ARG A 884 38.23 1.00 -13.19
C ARG A 884 39.26 0.33 -12.28
N GLU A 885 39.00 -0.89 -11.81
CA GLU A 885 39.95 -1.63 -10.96
C GLU A 885 41.27 -1.96 -11.69
N GLN A 886 41.20 -2.13 -13.02
CA GLN A 886 42.38 -2.30 -13.88
C GLN A 886 43.05 -0.97 -14.31
N LEU A 887 42.52 0.18 -13.88
CA LEU A 887 42.94 1.54 -14.26
C LEU A 887 42.75 1.87 -15.75
N ASP A 888 41.80 1.22 -16.43
CA ASP A 888 41.33 1.57 -17.78
C ASP A 888 40.25 2.66 -17.69
N ILE A 889 40.68 3.87 -17.35
CA ILE A 889 39.79 5.02 -17.08
C ILE A 889 38.90 5.39 -18.26
N PRO A 890 39.37 5.45 -19.52
CA PRO A 890 38.51 5.76 -20.67
C PRO A 890 37.40 4.72 -20.87
N ALA A 891 37.71 3.43 -20.73
CA ALA A 891 36.69 2.37 -20.84
C ALA A 891 35.68 2.46 -19.69
N ALA A 892 36.14 2.65 -18.45
CA ALA A 892 35.27 2.81 -17.28
C ALA A 892 34.28 3.98 -17.45
N GLU A 893 34.78 5.13 -17.90
CA GLU A 893 33.95 6.32 -18.14
C GLU A 893 32.92 6.09 -19.25
N GLY A 894 33.30 5.40 -20.34
CA GLY A 894 32.40 5.03 -21.41
C GLY A 894 31.25 4.14 -20.93
N PHE A 895 31.57 3.11 -20.14
CA PHE A 895 30.58 2.20 -19.59
C PHE A 895 29.63 2.88 -18.59
N PHE A 896 30.13 3.70 -17.66
CA PHE A 896 29.26 4.39 -16.70
C PHE A 896 28.33 5.42 -17.37
N ARG A 897 28.80 6.12 -18.41
CA ARG A 897 27.92 7.02 -19.19
C ARG A 897 26.83 6.26 -19.94
N GLU A 898 27.16 5.10 -20.48
CA GLU A 898 26.19 4.27 -21.18
C GLU A 898 25.14 3.68 -20.24
N ALA A 899 25.56 3.22 -19.05
CA ALA A 899 24.63 2.82 -17.98
C ALA A 899 23.65 3.95 -17.63
N LEU A 900 24.15 5.19 -17.46
CA LEU A 900 23.32 6.35 -17.16
C LEU A 900 22.38 6.73 -18.33
N ARG A 901 22.81 6.56 -19.59
CA ARG A 901 21.97 6.78 -20.77
C ARG A 901 20.80 5.80 -20.80
N LEU A 902 21.08 4.51 -20.63
CA LEU A 902 20.07 3.45 -20.60
C LEU A 902 19.09 3.60 -19.44
N ALA A 903 19.60 3.98 -18.25
CA ALA A 903 18.75 4.29 -17.11
C ALA A 903 17.79 5.46 -17.39
N ARG A 904 18.22 6.49 -18.14
CA ARG A 904 17.36 7.59 -18.57
C ARG A 904 16.29 7.15 -19.58
N GLU A 905 16.62 6.22 -20.46
CA GLU A 905 15.66 5.65 -21.42
C GLU A 905 14.60 4.78 -20.73
N ALA A 906 14.94 4.16 -19.61
CA ALA A 906 14.00 3.43 -18.76
C ALA A 906 12.88 4.34 -18.21
N GLY A 907 13.13 5.66 -18.11
CA GLY A 907 12.20 6.62 -17.53
C GLY A 907 12.06 6.52 -16.00
N SER A 908 12.88 5.69 -15.34
CA SER A 908 12.88 5.49 -13.89
C SER A 908 14.02 6.27 -13.25
N ASN A 909 13.70 7.31 -12.48
CA ASN A 909 14.72 8.09 -11.77
C ASN A 909 15.49 7.27 -10.73
N TYR A 910 14.89 6.19 -10.20
CA TYR A 910 15.57 5.18 -9.41
C TYR A 910 16.81 4.63 -10.14
N SER A 911 16.62 4.14 -11.37
CA SER A 911 17.72 3.62 -12.19
C SER A 911 18.75 4.69 -12.53
N ILE A 912 18.30 5.94 -12.77
CA ILE A 912 19.18 7.08 -13.09
C ILE A 912 20.09 7.42 -11.91
N ARG A 913 19.52 7.51 -10.70
CA ARG A 913 20.24 7.79 -9.46
C ARG A 913 21.28 6.71 -9.17
N LEU A 914 20.92 5.43 -9.30
CA LEU A 914 21.84 4.31 -9.13
C LEU A 914 22.99 4.32 -10.14
N ALA A 915 22.68 4.47 -11.44
CA ALA A 915 23.70 4.51 -12.50
C ALA A 915 24.63 5.73 -12.38
N GLY A 916 24.10 6.86 -11.89
CA GLY A 916 24.83 8.10 -11.70
C GLY A 916 25.95 8.01 -10.66
N ALA A 917 25.78 7.17 -9.63
CA ALA A 917 26.73 7.07 -8.52
C ALA A 917 28.16 6.71 -8.96
N ALA A 918 28.32 5.68 -9.79
CA ALA A 918 29.64 5.23 -10.24
C ALA A 918 30.33 6.24 -11.17
N LEU A 919 29.56 6.95 -12.00
CA LEU A 919 30.08 8.07 -12.78
C LEU A 919 30.51 9.22 -11.84
N GLY A 920 29.73 9.50 -10.80
CA GLY A 920 30.06 10.48 -9.76
C GLY A 920 31.39 10.18 -9.07
N GLU A 921 31.65 8.93 -8.69
CA GLU A 921 32.95 8.53 -8.11
C GLU A 921 34.12 8.74 -9.09
N LEU A 922 33.95 8.39 -10.37
CA LEU A 922 35.01 8.57 -11.36
C LEU A 922 35.30 10.05 -11.63
N LEU A 923 34.25 10.88 -11.72
CA LEU A 923 34.39 12.34 -11.87
C LEU A 923 35.06 12.96 -10.64
N TYR A 924 34.74 12.45 -9.45
CA TYR A 924 35.40 12.81 -8.21
C TYR A 924 36.90 12.52 -8.27
N GLU A 925 37.31 11.31 -8.65
CA GLU A 925 38.74 10.92 -8.75
C GLU A 925 39.54 11.80 -9.73
N ARG A 926 38.88 12.28 -10.80
CA ARG A 926 39.45 13.21 -11.78
C ARG A 926 39.50 14.67 -11.30
N GLY A 927 38.80 14.99 -10.22
CA GLY A 927 38.75 16.32 -9.61
C GLY A 927 37.60 17.22 -10.08
N ASN A 928 36.58 16.67 -10.76
CA ASN A 928 35.36 17.39 -11.14
C ASN A 928 34.34 17.32 -10.00
N LEU A 929 34.58 18.11 -8.94
CA LEU A 929 33.84 18.00 -7.68
C LEU A 929 32.38 18.46 -7.77
N ASP A 930 32.04 19.40 -8.65
CA ASP A 930 30.66 19.90 -8.78
C ASP A 930 29.73 18.82 -9.38
N ASP A 931 30.11 18.26 -10.53
CA ASP A 931 29.33 17.21 -11.20
C ASP A 931 29.26 15.93 -10.34
N ALA A 932 30.37 15.59 -9.66
CA ALA A 932 30.41 14.44 -8.76
C ALA A 932 29.48 14.63 -7.56
N GLU A 933 29.50 15.79 -6.91
CA GLU A 933 28.61 16.08 -5.79
C GLU A 933 27.14 15.96 -6.19
N HIS A 934 26.76 16.52 -7.34
CA HIS A 934 25.40 16.49 -7.83
C HIS A 934 24.89 15.05 -8.02
N LEU A 935 25.65 14.20 -8.73
CA LEU A 935 25.27 12.80 -8.96
C LEU A 935 25.20 11.98 -7.67
N LEU A 936 26.13 12.22 -6.74
CA LEU A 936 26.14 11.50 -5.46
C LEU A 936 25.04 11.99 -4.52
N ASP A 937 24.68 13.26 -4.53
CA ASP A 937 23.55 13.80 -3.76
C ASP A 937 22.22 13.29 -4.30
N GLU A 938 22.07 13.13 -5.62
CA GLU A 938 20.90 12.47 -6.21
C GLU A 938 20.81 11.01 -5.78
N SER A 939 21.93 10.25 -5.84
CA SER A 939 21.97 8.85 -5.38
C SER A 939 21.66 8.70 -3.89
N HIS A 940 22.03 9.68 -3.06
CA HIS A 940 21.79 9.67 -1.61
C HIS A 940 20.31 9.65 -1.25
N GLN A 941 19.46 10.22 -2.08
CA GLN A 941 18.02 10.33 -1.83
C GLN A 941 17.34 8.95 -1.75
N LEU A 942 17.98 7.87 -2.23
CA LEU A 942 17.47 6.50 -2.17
C LEU A 942 17.62 5.80 -0.81
N GLY A 943 18.41 6.34 0.14
CA GLY A 943 18.53 5.76 1.47
C GLY A 943 18.96 4.28 1.48
N SER A 944 18.14 3.40 2.08
CA SER A 944 18.37 1.94 2.17
C SER A 944 18.11 1.20 0.86
N GLU A 945 17.47 1.83 -0.12
CA GLU A 945 17.15 1.27 -1.44
C GLU A 945 18.24 1.62 -2.47
N GLY A 946 19.43 2.02 -2.02
CA GLY A 946 20.56 2.44 -2.86
C GLY A 946 21.22 1.34 -3.71
N GLY A 947 20.48 0.31 -4.12
CA GLY A 947 20.95 -0.74 -5.03
C GLY A 947 21.97 -1.69 -4.42
N VAL A 948 22.92 -2.13 -5.24
CA VAL A 948 24.02 -3.02 -4.81
C VAL A 948 24.99 -2.29 -3.88
N VAL A 949 25.68 -3.03 -3.00
CA VAL A 949 26.55 -2.41 -1.98
C VAL A 949 27.64 -1.51 -2.56
N ASP A 950 28.14 -1.78 -3.77
CA ASP A 950 29.06 -0.88 -4.48
C ASP A 950 28.54 0.56 -4.59
N ILE A 951 27.26 0.73 -4.90
CA ILE A 951 26.62 2.04 -5.02
C ILE A 951 26.52 2.70 -3.64
N MET A 952 26.22 1.92 -2.58
CA MET A 952 26.18 2.44 -1.21
C MET A 952 27.57 2.88 -0.70
N LEU A 953 28.63 2.13 -1.01
CA LEU A 953 30.01 2.50 -0.66
C LEU A 953 30.40 3.85 -1.27
N ILE A 954 29.96 4.10 -2.50
CA ILE A 954 30.20 5.32 -3.25
C ILE A 954 29.36 6.47 -2.69
N THR A 955 28.05 6.22 -2.54
CA THR A 955 27.07 7.22 -2.12
C THR A 955 27.39 7.74 -0.73
N TYR A 956 27.65 6.87 0.24
CA TYR A 956 27.92 7.31 1.61
C TYR A 956 29.39 7.63 1.84
N GLY A 957 30.32 6.83 1.30
CA GLY A 957 31.76 7.04 1.53
C GLY A 957 32.31 8.22 0.73
N THR A 958 32.26 8.13 -0.60
CA THR A 958 32.77 9.19 -1.48
C THR A 958 31.93 10.47 -1.37
N GLY A 959 30.61 10.34 -1.23
CA GLY A 959 29.72 11.48 -1.01
C GLY A 959 30.05 12.27 0.27
N ALA A 960 30.28 11.59 1.41
CA ALA A 960 30.69 12.26 2.65
C ALA A 960 32.06 12.94 2.49
N ARG A 961 32.98 12.31 1.76
CA ARG A 961 34.30 12.87 1.49
C ARG A 961 34.24 14.18 0.70
N ILE A 962 33.35 14.27 -0.29
CA ILE A 962 33.13 15.53 -1.03
C ILE A 962 32.65 16.64 -0.09
N LYS A 963 31.70 16.35 0.82
CA LYS A 963 31.24 17.33 1.81
C LYS A 963 32.37 17.81 2.72
N ALA A 964 33.21 16.89 3.20
CA ALA A 964 34.38 17.22 4.01
C ALA A 964 35.38 18.11 3.24
N LEU A 965 35.62 17.83 1.95
CA LEU A 965 36.51 18.65 1.09
C LEU A 965 36.00 20.08 0.90
N ARG A 966 34.67 20.27 0.92
CA ARG A 966 34.05 21.59 0.86
C ARG A 966 34.01 22.31 2.21
N GLY A 967 34.50 21.67 3.28
CA GLY A 967 34.49 22.20 4.65
C GLY A 967 33.17 21.99 5.39
N ASP A 968 32.21 21.26 4.81
CA ASP A 968 30.96 20.90 5.48
C ASP A 968 31.11 19.56 6.22
N ILE A 969 31.81 19.64 7.35
CA ILE A 969 32.13 18.51 8.22
C ILE A 969 30.85 17.91 8.84
N ASP A 970 29.85 18.74 9.14
CA ASP A 970 28.58 18.29 9.71
C ASP A 970 27.77 17.48 8.69
N ALA A 971 27.70 17.93 7.43
CA ALA A 971 27.05 17.15 6.37
C ALA A 971 27.78 15.83 6.09
N ALA A 972 29.12 15.84 6.12
CA ALA A 972 29.91 14.61 6.00
C ALA A 972 29.58 13.62 7.12
N ALA A 973 29.55 14.08 8.37
CA ALA A 973 29.22 13.25 9.53
C ALA A 973 27.80 12.66 9.45
N ARG A 974 26.79 13.49 9.15
CA ARG A 974 25.40 13.03 8.97
C ARG A 974 25.28 11.92 7.93
N ARG A 975 25.95 12.09 6.78
CA ARG A 975 25.93 11.11 5.70
C ARG A 975 26.59 9.79 6.09
N LEU A 976 27.69 9.84 6.84
CA LEU A 976 28.33 8.64 7.39
C LEU A 976 27.48 7.95 8.47
N ASP A 977 26.80 8.72 9.31
CA ASP A 977 25.89 8.20 10.35
C ASP A 977 24.69 7.48 9.74
N GLU A 978 24.12 8.02 8.67
CA GLU A 978 23.06 7.37 7.91
C GLU A 978 23.53 6.07 7.25
N GLY A 979 24.68 6.11 6.57
CA GLY A 979 25.31 4.91 6.01
C GLY A 979 25.62 3.85 7.07
N ALA A 980 26.02 4.26 8.28
CA ALA A 980 26.20 3.35 9.41
C ALA A 980 24.88 2.70 9.85
N GLY A 981 23.79 3.49 9.93
CA GLY A 981 22.45 2.99 10.22
C GLY A 981 21.98 1.93 9.22
N ILE A 982 22.16 2.19 7.92
CA ILE A 982 21.81 1.25 6.85
C ILE A 982 22.67 -0.01 6.90
N SER A 983 23.98 0.14 7.12
CA SER A 983 24.87 -1.03 7.25
C SER A 983 24.48 -1.93 8.41
N ALA A 984 23.95 -1.37 9.51
CA ALA A 984 23.50 -2.11 10.67
C ALA A 984 22.13 -2.78 10.44
N SER A 985 21.19 -2.09 9.80
CA SER A 985 19.86 -2.66 9.50
C SER A 985 19.92 -3.80 8.48
N LEU A 986 20.76 -3.65 7.44
CA LEU A 986 20.93 -4.63 6.38
C LEU A 986 22.06 -5.65 6.65
N SER A 987 22.77 -5.52 7.77
CA SER A 987 23.91 -6.38 8.14
C SER A 987 25.00 -6.45 7.06
N LEU A 988 25.47 -5.30 6.57
CA LEU A 988 26.45 -5.15 5.49
C LEU A 988 27.86 -4.82 6.03
N PRO A 989 28.76 -5.81 6.23
CA PRO A 989 30.04 -5.59 6.93
C PRO A 989 31.02 -4.76 6.10
N ARG A 990 30.98 -4.88 4.77
CA ARG A 990 31.82 -4.11 3.84
C ARG A 990 31.48 -2.62 3.88
N LEU A 991 30.19 -2.29 3.90
CA LEU A 991 29.73 -0.91 4.08
C LEU A 991 30.14 -0.36 5.44
N ALA A 992 29.92 -1.10 6.53
CA ALA A 992 30.35 -0.67 7.87
C ALA A 992 31.86 -0.39 7.94
N ALA A 993 32.70 -1.26 7.37
CA ALA A 993 34.15 -1.06 7.31
C ALA A 993 34.55 0.17 6.49
N ARG A 994 33.84 0.44 5.37
CA ARG A 994 34.06 1.63 4.53
C ARG A 994 33.70 2.92 5.26
N ILE A 995 32.57 2.96 5.96
CA ILE A 995 32.11 4.13 6.72
C ILE A 995 33.10 4.47 7.84
N GLU A 996 33.54 3.46 8.60
CA GLU A 996 34.52 3.68 9.66
C GLU A 996 35.86 4.16 9.10
N ASN A 997 36.30 3.59 7.97
CA ASN A 997 37.50 4.05 7.30
C ASN A 997 37.42 5.53 6.90
N GLU A 998 36.26 5.99 6.42
CA GLU A 998 36.08 7.40 6.07
C GLU A 998 36.03 8.33 7.27
N ARG A 999 35.41 7.90 8.37
CA ARG A 999 35.43 8.67 9.63
C ARG A 999 36.86 8.94 10.08
N ILE A 1000 37.69 7.89 10.12
CA ILE A 1000 39.11 8.00 10.49
C ILE A 1000 39.87 8.92 9.53
N ARG A 1001 39.64 8.78 8.21
CA ARG A 1001 40.30 9.62 7.20
C ARG A 1001 39.91 11.10 7.31
N CYS A 1002 38.66 11.39 7.65
CA CYS A 1002 38.17 12.76 7.80
C CYS A 1002 38.41 13.35 9.20
N GLY A 1003 39.01 12.59 10.13
CA GLY A 1003 39.18 13.01 11.52
C GLY A 1003 37.86 13.15 12.29
N LEU A 1004 36.80 12.47 11.83
CA LEU A 1004 35.48 12.50 12.43
C LEU A 1004 35.38 11.43 13.52
N VAL A 1005 35.02 11.84 14.73
CA VAL A 1005 34.70 10.95 15.85
C VAL A 1005 33.20 10.62 15.86
N ASP A 1006 32.84 9.46 16.39
CA ASP A 1006 31.44 9.06 16.51
C ASP A 1006 30.68 9.92 17.55
N ALA A 1007 29.35 9.73 17.65
CA ALA A 1007 28.51 10.44 18.62
C ALA A 1007 28.92 10.21 20.10
N SER A 1008 29.79 9.22 20.39
CA SER A 1008 30.35 8.96 21.71
C SER A 1008 31.68 9.67 21.98
N GLY A 1009 32.20 10.43 20.99
CA GLY A 1009 33.44 11.19 21.10
C GLY A 1009 34.70 10.32 21.01
N SER A 1010 34.59 9.09 20.51
CA SER A 1010 35.70 8.16 20.32
C SER A 1010 35.79 7.74 18.86
N PHE A 1011 36.98 7.43 18.36
CA PHE A 1011 37.08 6.54 17.21
C PHE A 1011 36.51 5.20 17.69
N ALA A 1012 35.60 4.57 16.97
CA ALA A 1012 34.85 3.40 17.44
C ALA A 1012 35.71 2.12 17.45
N VAL A 1013 36.92 2.20 18.01
CA VAL A 1013 37.71 1.03 18.38
C VAL A 1013 37.18 0.57 19.74
N ARG A 1014 36.10 -0.22 19.72
CA ARG A 1014 36.11 -1.38 20.62
C ARG A 1014 37.28 -2.21 20.16
N THR A 1015 38.42 -2.05 20.81
CA THR A 1015 39.47 -3.04 20.81
C THR A 1015 38.79 -4.37 21.11
N ARG A 1016 38.54 -5.18 20.07
CA ARG A 1016 38.74 -6.61 20.25
C ARG A 1016 40.21 -6.71 20.64
N SER A 1017 40.40 -6.66 21.95
CA SER A 1017 41.56 -7.09 22.72
C SER A 1017 42.60 -7.78 21.86
N GLU A 1018 43.82 -7.25 21.92
CA GLU A 1018 45.17 -7.85 21.88
C GLU A 1018 45.30 -9.41 21.94
N SER A 1019 44.43 -10.17 21.29
CA SER A 1019 44.37 -11.64 21.36
C SER A 1019 43.78 -12.31 20.12
N ALA A 1020 43.65 -11.61 18.98
CA ALA A 1020 43.62 -12.29 17.70
C ALA A 1020 45.06 -12.31 17.20
N ASP A 1021 45.72 -13.46 17.37
CA ASP A 1021 47.03 -13.75 16.83
C ASP A 1021 47.19 -13.15 15.43
N ALA A 1022 48.40 -12.64 15.17
CA ALA A 1022 48.90 -12.36 13.83
C ALA A 1022 48.84 -13.59 12.87
N GLY A 1023 48.28 -14.73 13.31
CA GLY A 1023 47.96 -15.93 12.53
C GLY A 1023 46.48 -16.07 12.08
N SER A 1024 45.59 -15.13 12.39
CA SER A 1024 44.18 -15.22 11.94
C SER A 1024 43.95 -14.88 10.46
N LEU A 1025 44.94 -14.28 9.79
CA LEU A 1025 44.95 -14.07 8.33
C LEU A 1025 45.24 -15.36 7.52
N GLU A 1026 45.66 -16.46 8.16
CA GLU A 1026 45.89 -17.74 7.47
C GLU A 1026 44.60 -18.55 7.26
N HIS A 1027 43.48 -18.15 7.87
CA HIS A 1027 42.21 -18.89 7.84
C HIS A 1027 41.05 -18.14 7.18
N THR A 1028 41.30 -16.97 6.57
CA THR A 1028 40.29 -16.30 5.74
C THR A 1028 40.04 -17.18 4.51
N PRO A 1029 38.79 -17.56 4.18
CA PRO A 1029 38.52 -18.33 2.97
C PRO A 1029 39.08 -17.57 1.76
N GLN A 1030 40.15 -18.10 1.16
CA GLN A 1030 40.93 -17.49 0.08
C GLN A 1030 40.12 -17.17 -1.20
N HIS A 1031 38.82 -17.47 -1.22
CA HIS A 1031 37.97 -17.45 -2.41
C HIS A 1031 36.87 -16.38 -2.38
N ASP A 1032 36.72 -15.63 -1.27
CA ASP A 1032 35.71 -14.54 -1.17
C ASP A 1032 36.40 -13.16 -1.12
N GLY A 1033 36.41 -12.46 -2.26
CA GLY A 1033 37.02 -11.14 -2.35
C GLY A 1033 36.26 -10.04 -1.60
N ILE A 1034 34.97 -10.20 -1.28
CA ILE A 1034 34.24 -9.22 -0.44
C ILE A 1034 34.83 -9.23 0.97
N VAL A 1035 35.10 -10.42 1.52
CA VAL A 1035 35.73 -10.56 2.83
C VAL A 1035 37.16 -9.98 2.80
N VAL A 1036 37.93 -10.27 1.74
CA VAL A 1036 39.28 -9.72 1.55
C VAL A 1036 39.26 -8.19 1.53
N ILE A 1037 38.40 -7.57 0.71
CA ILE A 1037 38.26 -6.10 0.63
C ILE A 1037 37.85 -5.52 1.99
N THR A 1038 36.94 -6.19 2.70
CA THR A 1038 36.47 -5.75 4.02
C THR A 1038 37.62 -5.73 5.04
N GLU A 1039 38.46 -6.76 5.07
CA GLU A 1039 39.64 -6.81 5.93
C GLU A 1039 40.72 -5.80 5.50
N GLU A 1040 40.89 -5.56 4.21
CA GLU A 1040 41.78 -4.51 3.70
C GLU A 1040 41.36 -3.11 4.19
N LEU A 1041 40.06 -2.80 4.19
CA LEU A 1041 39.53 -1.54 4.73
C LEU A 1041 39.76 -1.42 6.24
N ARG A 1042 39.62 -2.52 6.99
CA ARG A 1042 39.91 -2.58 8.44
C ARG A 1042 41.40 -2.40 8.73
N GLU A 1043 42.26 -2.95 7.88
CA GLU A 1043 43.72 -2.80 7.97
C GLU A 1043 44.14 -1.35 7.69
N ASP A 1044 43.64 -0.72 6.61
CA ASP A 1044 43.89 0.71 6.32
C ASP A 1044 43.45 1.61 7.49
N SER A 1045 42.26 1.34 8.05
CA SER A 1045 41.75 2.05 9.23
C SER A 1045 42.69 1.91 10.43
N SER A 1046 43.14 0.69 10.70
CA SER A 1046 44.08 0.40 11.80
C SER A 1046 45.42 1.11 11.62
N ILE A 1047 45.98 1.11 10.40
CA ILE A 1047 47.24 1.79 10.09
C ILE A 1047 47.10 3.31 10.29
N ARG A 1048 45.98 3.90 9.87
CA ARG A 1048 45.73 5.34 10.05
C ARG A 1048 45.63 5.76 11.50
N LEU A 1049 44.98 4.95 12.34
CA LEU A 1049 44.92 5.19 13.79
C LEU A 1049 46.30 5.14 14.45
N LEU A 1050 47.16 4.21 14.02
CA LEU A 1050 48.56 4.15 14.48
C LEU A 1050 49.34 5.43 14.12
N LEU A 1051 49.08 6.00 12.94
CA LEU A 1051 49.69 7.27 12.53
C LEU A 1051 49.15 8.45 13.33
N HIS A 1052 47.87 8.45 13.70
CA HIS A 1052 47.25 9.50 14.50
C HIS A 1052 47.79 9.55 15.95
N ASP A 1053 48.12 8.40 16.55
CA ASP A 1053 48.78 8.35 17.88
C ASP A 1053 50.15 9.04 17.89
N GLY A 1054 50.89 8.94 16.78
CA GLY A 1054 52.11 9.70 16.54
C GLY A 1054 53.35 9.28 17.34
N SER A 1055 53.26 8.26 18.22
CA SER A 1055 54.44 7.76 18.94
C SER A 1055 55.42 7.02 18.00
N PRO A 1056 56.75 7.15 18.17
CA PRO A 1056 57.72 6.54 17.26
C PRO A 1056 57.56 5.02 17.09
N GLN A 1057 57.13 4.33 18.15
CA GLN A 1057 56.85 2.89 18.12
C GLN A 1057 55.62 2.56 17.26
N GLN A 1058 54.54 3.33 17.38
CA GLN A 1058 53.32 3.11 16.60
C GLN A 1058 53.51 3.49 15.13
N VAL A 1059 54.26 4.57 14.84
CA VAL A 1059 54.62 4.95 13.46
C VAL A 1059 55.49 3.88 12.79
N ALA A 1060 56.44 3.28 13.53
CA ALA A 1060 57.22 2.15 13.02
C ALA A 1060 56.35 0.93 12.73
N LEU A 1061 55.42 0.60 13.64
CA LEU A 1061 54.44 -0.48 13.44
C LEU A 1061 53.53 -0.21 12.23
N ALA A 1062 53.08 1.03 12.05
CA ALA A 1062 52.29 1.47 10.90
C ALA A 1062 53.05 1.24 9.59
N CYS A 1063 54.35 1.57 9.53
CA CYS A 1063 55.19 1.30 8.35
C CYS A 1063 55.30 -0.20 8.04
N THR A 1064 55.51 -1.04 9.05
CA THR A 1064 55.60 -2.49 8.87
C THR A 1064 54.28 -3.08 8.37
N ARG A 1065 53.15 -2.67 8.97
CA ARG A 1065 51.81 -3.10 8.57
C ARG A 1065 51.45 -2.61 7.16
N ALA A 1066 51.71 -1.35 6.83
CA ALA A 1066 51.47 -0.79 5.51
C ALA A 1066 52.30 -1.49 4.42
N ALA A 1067 53.56 -1.83 4.70
CA ALA A 1067 54.40 -2.57 3.76
C ALA A 1067 53.88 -3.99 3.53
N ALA A 1068 53.48 -4.69 4.60
CA ALA A 1068 52.87 -6.01 4.49
C ALA A 1068 51.52 -5.96 3.76
N HIS A 1069 50.70 -4.94 4.02
CA HIS A 1069 49.43 -4.72 3.34
C HIS A 1069 49.64 -4.51 1.84
N ALA A 1070 50.54 -3.60 1.43
CA ALA A 1070 50.85 -3.35 0.01
C ALA A 1070 51.40 -4.60 -0.72
N GLN A 1071 52.12 -5.48 -0.01
CA GLN A 1071 52.65 -6.73 -0.58
C GLN A 1071 51.58 -7.83 -0.72
N ARG A 1072 50.50 -7.80 0.07
CA ARG A 1072 49.43 -8.81 0.02
C ARG A 1072 48.45 -8.57 -1.13
N ILE A 1073 48.33 -7.33 -1.62
CA ILE A 1073 47.38 -6.99 -2.69
C ILE A 1073 47.82 -7.62 -4.03
N PRO A 1074 46.98 -8.45 -4.67
CA PRO A 1074 47.28 -9.06 -5.97
C PRO A 1074 47.60 -8.04 -7.07
N HIS A 1075 48.45 -8.43 -8.03
CA HIS A 1075 48.88 -7.57 -9.16
C HIS A 1075 47.75 -7.21 -10.13
N GLU A 1076 46.71 -8.02 -10.16
CA GLU A 1076 45.50 -7.82 -10.95
C GLU A 1076 44.70 -6.60 -10.45
N ARG A 1077 44.78 -6.28 -9.14
CA ARG A 1077 44.07 -5.16 -8.49
C ARG A 1077 44.91 -3.88 -8.49
N ARG A 1078 45.24 -3.40 -9.69
CA ARG A 1078 46.16 -2.27 -9.91
C ARG A 1078 45.75 -1.02 -9.14
N ARG A 1079 44.46 -0.68 -9.12
CA ARG A 1079 43.95 0.48 -8.37
C ARG A 1079 44.19 0.34 -6.86
N ALA A 1080 43.87 -0.82 -6.27
CA ALA A 1080 44.12 -1.08 -4.85
C ALA A 1080 45.62 -1.06 -4.50
N GLN A 1081 46.49 -1.54 -5.40
CA GLN A 1081 47.94 -1.45 -5.21
C GLN A 1081 48.43 0.00 -5.11
N LEU A 1082 47.93 0.91 -5.98
CA LEU A 1082 48.27 2.33 -5.88
C LEU A 1082 47.81 2.92 -4.54
N GLN A 1083 46.61 2.57 -4.06
CA GLN A 1083 46.10 3.04 -2.76
C GLN A 1083 46.97 2.58 -1.59
N ALA A 1084 47.37 1.31 -1.56
CA ALA A 1084 48.23 0.80 -0.50
C ALA A 1084 49.66 1.38 -0.55
N GLN A 1085 50.19 1.64 -1.76
CA GLN A 1085 51.48 2.32 -1.92
C GLN A 1085 51.42 3.77 -1.42
N MET A 1086 50.32 4.49 -1.65
CA MET A 1086 50.13 5.82 -1.07
C MET A 1086 50.09 5.78 0.46
N LEU A 1087 49.36 4.84 1.06
CA LEU A 1087 49.34 4.66 2.52
C LEU A 1087 50.75 4.36 3.07
N LEU A 1088 51.51 3.49 2.41
CA LEU A 1088 52.90 3.19 2.77
C LEU A 1088 53.80 4.43 2.67
N ALA A 1089 53.69 5.21 1.59
CA ALA A 1089 54.43 6.45 1.44
C ALA A 1089 54.12 7.44 2.57
N SER A 1090 52.84 7.59 2.94
CA SER A 1090 52.42 8.43 4.07
C SER A 1090 53.01 7.94 5.40
N CYS A 1091 53.06 6.62 5.64
CA CYS A 1091 53.70 6.06 6.82
C CYS A 1091 55.22 6.34 6.85
N LEU A 1092 55.91 6.11 5.73
CA LEU A 1092 57.35 6.34 5.61
C LEU A 1092 57.71 7.81 5.82
N PHE A 1093 56.89 8.73 5.30
CA PHE A 1093 57.05 10.16 5.52
C PHE A 1093 56.87 10.53 6.99
N ALA A 1094 55.82 10.01 7.65
CA ALA A 1094 55.60 10.21 9.08
C ALA A 1094 56.74 9.66 9.95
N ALA A 1095 57.42 8.60 9.50
CA ALA A 1095 58.62 8.05 10.14
C ALA A 1095 59.92 8.85 9.87
N GLY A 1096 59.84 9.97 9.12
CA GLY A 1096 61.00 10.77 8.71
C GLY A 1096 61.85 10.16 7.59
N ARG A 1097 61.38 9.07 6.96
CA ARG A 1097 62.07 8.36 5.86
C ARG A 1097 61.66 8.92 4.49
N VAL A 1098 61.91 10.22 4.29
CA VAL A 1098 61.40 10.98 3.13
C VAL A 1098 61.89 10.43 1.79
N ASP A 1099 63.15 10.01 1.67
CA ASP A 1099 63.66 9.46 0.39
C ASP A 1099 62.99 8.14 0.02
N SER A 1100 62.82 7.22 0.99
CA SER A 1100 62.06 5.98 0.76
C SER A 1100 60.59 6.27 0.43
N ALA A 1101 59.99 7.30 1.03
CA ALA A 1101 58.62 7.71 0.70
C ALA A 1101 58.52 8.24 -0.75
N LYS A 1102 59.52 9.02 -1.21
CA LYS A 1102 59.60 9.49 -2.61
C LYS A 1102 59.75 8.32 -3.60
N GLU A 1103 60.59 7.34 -3.30
CA GLU A 1103 60.76 6.12 -4.12
C GLU A 1103 59.45 5.34 -4.30
N VAL A 1104 58.65 5.23 -3.25
CA VAL A 1104 57.34 4.54 -3.29
C VAL A 1104 56.30 5.37 -4.05
N VAL A 1105 56.23 6.69 -3.84
CA VAL A 1105 55.14 7.52 -4.38
C VAL A 1105 55.39 8.00 -5.82
N ALA A 1106 56.65 8.14 -6.27
CA ALA A 1106 56.96 8.67 -7.60
C ALA A 1106 56.33 7.85 -8.76
N PRO A 1107 56.35 6.50 -8.75
CA PRO A 1107 55.63 5.70 -9.74
C PRO A 1107 54.11 5.93 -9.70
N VAL A 1108 53.54 6.08 -8.50
CA VAL A 1108 52.10 6.34 -8.31
C VAL A 1108 51.71 7.69 -8.90
N VAL A 1109 52.52 8.72 -8.67
CA VAL A 1109 52.29 10.07 -9.23
C VAL A 1109 52.38 10.05 -10.75
N SER A 1110 53.42 9.43 -11.31
CA SER A 1110 53.58 9.32 -12.77
C SER A 1110 52.38 8.63 -13.40
N LYS A 1111 51.91 7.52 -12.81
CA LYS A 1111 50.76 6.78 -13.34
C LYS A 1111 49.45 7.55 -13.20
N SER A 1112 49.25 8.24 -12.08
CA SER A 1112 48.04 9.05 -11.85
C SER A 1112 47.99 10.29 -12.76
N ALA A 1113 49.15 10.87 -13.09
CA ALA A 1113 49.25 11.96 -14.06
C ALA A 1113 48.86 11.52 -15.47
N GLU A 1114 49.36 10.35 -15.91
CA GLU A 1114 48.99 9.73 -17.20
C GLU A 1114 47.47 9.54 -17.33
N LEU A 1115 46.81 9.15 -16.22
CA LEU A 1115 45.39 8.83 -16.18
C LEU A 1115 44.50 10.03 -15.79
N GLY A 1116 45.08 11.17 -15.44
CA GLY A 1116 44.33 12.36 -14.98
C GLY A 1116 43.63 12.19 -13.62
N LEU A 1117 44.12 11.31 -12.76
CA LEU A 1117 43.54 10.99 -11.44
C LEU A 1117 44.07 11.93 -10.35
N LYS A 1118 43.70 13.21 -10.45
CA LYS A 1118 44.22 14.27 -9.58
C LYS A 1118 43.79 14.10 -8.12
N GLN A 1119 42.50 13.88 -7.90
CA GLN A 1119 41.92 13.84 -6.56
C GLN A 1119 42.32 12.56 -5.83
N PHE A 1120 42.40 11.45 -6.56
CA PHE A 1120 42.89 10.16 -6.08
C PHE A 1120 44.26 10.25 -5.37
N LEU A 1121 45.19 11.07 -5.88
CA LEU A 1121 46.50 11.28 -5.25
C LEU A 1121 46.44 12.11 -3.97
N VAL A 1122 45.69 13.21 -3.98
CA VAL A 1122 45.58 14.13 -2.84
C VAL A 1122 45.06 13.40 -1.60
N GLU A 1123 44.28 12.34 -1.80
CA GLU A 1123 43.68 11.51 -0.75
C GLU A 1123 44.60 10.50 -0.08
N GLY A 1124 45.82 10.29 -0.57
CA GLY A 1124 46.75 9.38 0.09
C GLY A 1124 47.16 9.84 1.51
N GLY A 1125 46.83 11.08 1.88
CA GLY A 1125 47.03 11.67 3.19
C GLY A 1125 47.64 13.08 3.11
N PRO A 1126 47.66 13.85 4.20
CA PRO A 1126 48.24 15.20 4.23
C PRO A 1126 49.74 15.22 3.89
N GLN A 1127 50.41 14.08 3.97
CA GLN A 1127 51.82 13.90 3.62
C GLN A 1127 52.05 13.89 2.09
N ILE A 1128 51.05 13.54 1.28
CA ILE A 1128 51.23 13.38 -0.18
C ILE A 1128 51.46 14.71 -0.90
N PRO A 1129 50.72 15.81 -0.64
CA PRO A 1129 51.05 17.11 -1.23
C PRO A 1129 52.44 17.63 -0.82
N ALA A 1130 52.92 17.28 0.37
CA ALA A 1130 54.30 17.59 0.77
C ALA A 1130 55.33 16.77 -0.03
N LEU A 1131 55.08 15.47 -0.24
CA LEU A 1131 55.91 14.63 -1.10
C LEU A 1131 55.90 15.09 -2.56
N ALA A 1132 54.75 15.54 -3.07
CA ALA A 1132 54.64 16.11 -4.42
C ALA A 1132 55.50 17.38 -4.58
N ARG A 1133 55.51 18.28 -3.58
CA ARG A 1133 56.41 19.46 -3.56
C ARG A 1133 57.89 19.08 -3.55
N ASN A 1134 58.25 18.06 -2.77
CA ASN A 1134 59.63 17.56 -2.73
C ASN A 1134 60.04 16.98 -4.09
N LEU A 1135 59.18 16.18 -4.72
CA LEU A 1135 59.42 15.62 -6.05
C LEU A 1135 59.50 16.71 -7.13
N LEU A 1136 58.68 17.75 -7.05
CA LEU A 1136 58.74 18.91 -7.96
C LEU A 1136 60.10 19.61 -7.85
N THR A 1137 60.56 19.86 -6.61
CA THR A 1137 61.86 20.47 -6.34
C THR A 1137 63.00 19.58 -6.85
N ASP A 1138 62.95 18.27 -6.58
CA ASP A 1138 63.97 17.32 -7.04
C ASP A 1138 64.00 17.23 -8.56
N ASN A 1139 62.85 17.29 -9.24
CA ASN A 1139 62.75 17.26 -10.70
C ASN A 1139 63.31 18.53 -11.37
N GLU A 1140 63.19 19.69 -10.73
CA GLU A 1140 63.83 20.94 -11.17
C GLU A 1140 65.37 20.90 -11.06
N HIS A 1141 65.89 20.23 -10.03
CA HIS A 1141 67.33 20.17 -9.74
C HIS A 1141 68.03 18.96 -10.39
N ASN A 1142 67.33 17.84 -10.55
CA ASN A 1142 67.86 16.58 -11.09
C ASN A 1142 66.77 15.74 -11.82
N PRO A 1143 66.45 16.08 -13.08
CA PRO A 1143 65.36 15.47 -13.84
C PRO A 1143 65.52 13.96 -14.12
N SER A 1144 66.72 13.39 -13.95
CA SER A 1144 66.99 11.97 -14.20
C SER A 1144 66.82 11.08 -12.96
N ALA A 1145 66.54 11.66 -11.78
CA ALA A 1145 66.41 10.92 -10.53
C ALA A 1145 65.08 10.17 -10.40
N TRP A 1146 64.06 10.55 -11.15
CA TRP A 1146 62.69 10.04 -11.03
C TRP A 1146 62.12 9.62 -12.39
N PRO A 1147 61.04 8.81 -12.43
CA PRO A 1147 60.27 8.58 -13.65
C PRO A 1147 59.83 9.90 -14.29
N GLN A 1148 59.39 9.90 -15.55
CA GLN A 1148 58.90 11.11 -16.20
C GLN A 1148 57.67 11.64 -15.44
N LEU A 1149 57.84 12.78 -14.74
CA LEU A 1149 56.82 13.42 -13.91
C LEU A 1149 56.32 14.68 -14.60
N ASP A 1150 54.99 14.80 -14.76
CA ASP A 1150 54.35 16.01 -15.27
C ASP A 1150 54.39 17.11 -14.20
N THR A 1151 55.13 18.19 -14.49
CA THR A 1151 55.32 19.32 -13.58
C THR A 1151 54.06 20.16 -13.38
N ALA A 1152 53.18 20.24 -14.38
CA ALA A 1152 51.91 20.96 -14.25
C ALA A 1152 50.96 20.20 -13.32
N PHE A 1153 50.88 18.88 -13.50
CA PHE A 1153 50.10 18.00 -12.63
C PHE A 1153 50.62 17.99 -11.19
N LEU A 1154 51.94 17.89 -10.99
CA LEU A 1154 52.57 17.98 -9.67
C LEU A 1154 52.29 19.31 -8.97
N SER A 1155 52.36 20.42 -9.70
CA SER A 1155 52.06 21.76 -9.17
C SER A 1155 50.60 21.86 -8.71
N GLU A 1156 49.68 21.28 -9.49
CA GLU A 1156 48.26 21.26 -9.13
C GLU A 1156 47.99 20.43 -7.86
N VAL A 1157 48.59 19.23 -7.75
CA VAL A 1157 48.47 18.37 -6.55
C VAL A 1157 49.12 19.03 -5.33
N SER A 1158 50.25 19.71 -5.51
CA SER A 1158 51.01 20.39 -4.46
C SER A 1158 50.28 21.58 -3.83
N ASN A 1159 49.41 22.25 -4.62
CA ASN A 1159 48.70 23.46 -4.22
C ASN A 1159 47.29 23.19 -3.66
N ARG A 1160 46.81 21.94 -3.70
CA ARG A 1160 45.50 21.58 -3.13
C ARG A 1160 45.59 21.42 -1.61
N PRO A 1161 44.63 21.97 -0.85
CA PRO A 1161 44.55 21.73 0.58
C PRO A 1161 44.29 20.23 0.83
N SER A 1162 45.08 19.61 1.71
CA SER A 1162 44.78 18.26 2.20
C SER A 1162 43.76 18.35 3.33
N ILE A 1163 42.78 17.44 3.36
CA ILE A 1163 42.04 17.17 4.60
C ILE A 1163 43.00 16.42 5.53
N GLY A 1164 43.29 17.04 6.67
CA GLY A 1164 44.15 16.51 7.71
C GLY A 1164 43.99 17.33 8.98
#